data_AF-C3N1P8-F1
#
_entry.id   AF-C3N1P8-F1
#
_cell.length_a   1.000
_cell.length_b   1.000
_cell.length_c   1.000
_cell.angle_alpha   90.00
_cell.angle_beta   90.00
_cell.angle_gamma   90.00
#
_symmetry.space_group_name_H-M   'P 1'
#
loop_
_entity.id
_entity.type
_entity.pdbx_description
1 polymer ?
#
loop_
_entity_poly.entity_id
_entity_poly.type
_entity_poly.pdbx_seq_one_letter_code
_entity_poly.pdbx_strand_id
1 'polypeptide(L)'
;MKRASIVTSKFKAEVKTDLDRELNLREELVKIDGNRVSVFDGDKEVFSVDNVIKLSLETGISVDKLIGFTSDGKEIEIAYFTKRKEELFKKVIDAFNKGEQIEVKDEESEEGVRVGVGTLRWLWNIASRYRKTMIFGATLSLITTGLNLVPPYLLKILIDSVLLSPSHPSTLFINIIVYLIASYSALALLSSIQNRTLNNLGSRIINDLREILYKHAINHDYSFIERISPSRILSRLTTDAGNTNWLLVWGLPTLVTNLFTIIGIGVILFTLNPTLAAFILIPVPAIIYLIISYRRKSHRLYHRNWRRSADITSRINDTIPNFLVVRSFSKEEYESKRLREMLNKLYESSIAINKMNSVYWPLMGFVVNLSTVLIWWVGGHEVISGIIEIGVITAFIAYVSQFYGPINNLSNVLPFIQQSLTSAERIREVLEVKPQITNPENPKRPNMPAEIRFEHVYFGYDPHFPVVKDINIEIKPGEKVAIVGKSGSGKSTIAKLLLRFYDVNEGRILIDGIDIREIDLNYLRRKVAYVPQDVVLFDTTVGYNVVYGTDNLSEVDIIRACKIAKIHDEIVKLPFAYDTILGERGTYLSGGQRQRLSIARAIIKNPDVLIFDEATSNLDVTSEREVYETMMDVSKGKTVIMITHNVHEVMNSDKVIVLSNGKVVEEGKPIELLNKKGEFYKMFKEQINEENIFARMKQNSKEEKIIVNLIDIHNVKIDQSVRRSTVDVIYQGKVYRVLVPKMLFPITKPTFIGLYDESGKEIFLIDDYTKLDEKSRKVLENALAYNNLIFQVRKINEINIKGDQLEWDVETNKGPIKVYTIGRRNVVVLDSKVVLIDKNDNLYEIDLDKIDRKSFKILVETV
;
A
#
# COMPACT_ATOMS: atom_id res chain seq x y z
N MET A 1 -21.94 39.68 53.15
CA MET A 1 -23.28 39.11 53.39
C MET A 1 -24.25 39.57 52.32
N LYS A 2 -24.56 38.71 51.35
CA LYS A 2 -25.89 38.57 50.73
C LYS A 2 -25.91 37.22 50.04
N ARG A 3 -26.75 36.32 50.56
CA ARG A 3 -26.99 34.96 50.08
C ARG A 3 -27.47 35.01 48.63
N ALA A 4 -26.77 34.31 47.74
CA ALA A 4 -27.38 33.73 46.55
C ALA A 4 -27.33 32.22 46.74
N SER A 5 -28.41 31.67 47.26
CA SER A 5 -28.75 30.26 47.19
C SER A 5 -28.87 29.86 45.72
N ILE A 6 -27.87 29.20 45.17
CA ILE A 6 -27.99 28.55 43.87
C ILE A 6 -28.44 27.12 44.14
N VAL A 7 -29.69 26.87 43.80
CA VAL A 7 -30.28 25.55 43.66
C VAL A 7 -29.39 24.75 42.71
N THR A 8 -28.64 23.79 43.23
CA THR A 8 -27.96 22.78 42.40
C THR A 8 -29.02 21.90 41.77
N SER A 9 -29.45 22.25 40.56
CA SER A 9 -30.02 21.27 39.64
C SER A 9 -29.04 20.11 39.57
N LYS A 10 -29.47 18.90 39.97
CA LYS A 10 -28.64 17.70 39.97
C LYS A 10 -28.17 17.42 38.54
N PHE A 11 -26.95 17.85 38.21
CA PHE A 11 -26.27 17.47 36.99
C PHE A 11 -26.11 15.95 36.98
N LYS A 12 -26.43 15.30 35.86
CA LYS A 12 -26.26 13.86 35.69
C LYS A 12 -25.58 13.60 34.35
N ALA A 13 -24.49 12.83 34.37
CA ALA A 13 -23.80 12.39 33.16
C ALA A 13 -23.23 10.99 33.36
N GLU A 14 -23.20 10.20 32.29
CA GLU A 14 -22.57 8.89 32.23
C GLU A 14 -21.69 8.85 30.97
N VAL A 15 -20.39 8.62 31.13
CA VAL A 15 -19.43 8.60 30.03
C VAL A 15 -18.44 7.46 30.21
N LYS A 16 -18.08 6.78 29.11
CA LYS A 16 -17.11 5.70 29.12
C LYS A 16 -15.71 6.17 28.76
N THR A 17 -14.72 5.72 29.52
CA THR A 17 -13.31 5.80 29.14
C THR A 17 -12.94 4.67 28.17
N ASP A 18 -11.78 4.79 27.56
CA ASP A 18 -11.10 3.73 26.77
C ASP A 18 -9.83 3.21 27.47
N LEU A 19 -9.57 3.69 28.69
CA LEU A 19 -8.53 3.22 29.60
C LEU A 19 -9.11 2.99 30.99
N ASP A 20 -8.60 1.98 31.70
CA ASP A 20 -8.83 1.82 33.12
C ASP A 20 -7.85 2.67 33.95
N ARG A 21 -8.05 2.73 35.28
CA ARG A 21 -7.16 3.49 36.19
C ARG A 21 -5.74 2.93 36.29
N GLU A 22 -5.51 1.71 35.80
CA GLU A 22 -4.19 1.09 35.67
C GLU A 22 -3.56 1.35 34.30
N LEU A 23 -4.19 2.18 33.45
CA LEU A 23 -3.76 2.55 32.10
C LEU A 23 -3.77 1.39 31.08
N ASN A 24 -4.55 0.34 31.32
CA ASN A 24 -4.82 -0.70 30.33
C ASN A 24 -5.98 -0.29 29.40
N LEU A 25 -5.97 -0.79 28.16
CA LEU A 25 -7.04 -0.59 27.17
C LEU A 25 -8.32 -1.36 27.54
N ARG A 26 -9.04 -0.87 28.54
CA ARG A 26 -10.31 -1.38 29.06
C ARG A 26 -11.25 -0.21 29.35
N GLU A 27 -12.55 -0.42 29.14
CA GLU A 27 -13.56 0.63 29.36
C GLU A 27 -13.96 0.68 30.84
N GLU A 28 -13.94 1.87 31.45
CA GLU A 28 -14.60 2.17 32.72
C GLU A 28 -15.74 3.17 32.50
N LEU A 29 -16.80 3.07 33.30
CA LEU A 29 -17.93 4.00 33.26
C LEU A 29 -17.76 5.06 34.35
N VAL A 30 -17.59 6.31 33.94
CA VAL A 30 -17.62 7.48 34.82
C VAL A 30 -19.05 8.00 34.92
N LYS A 31 -19.59 8.01 36.13
CA LYS A 31 -20.94 8.47 36.46
C LYS A 31 -20.87 9.67 37.39
N ILE A 32 -21.48 10.77 36.97
CA ILE A 32 -21.57 12.01 37.74
C ILE A 32 -23.03 12.19 38.15
N ASP A 33 -23.31 12.26 39.46
CA ASP A 33 -24.65 12.55 40.01
C ASP A 33 -24.55 13.69 41.04
N GLY A 34 -24.93 14.90 40.61
CA GLY A 34 -24.74 16.12 41.38
C GLY A 34 -23.26 16.40 41.62
N ASN A 35 -22.86 16.42 42.90
CA ASN A 35 -21.47 16.69 43.32
C ASN A 35 -20.68 15.41 43.61
N ARG A 36 -21.23 14.23 43.29
CA ARG A 36 -20.56 12.94 43.42
C ARG A 36 -20.14 12.43 42.05
N VAL A 37 -18.88 12.01 41.95
CA VAL A 37 -18.35 11.34 40.76
C VAL A 37 -17.88 9.94 41.15
N SER A 38 -18.45 8.93 40.50
CA SER A 38 -18.12 7.51 40.71
C SER A 38 -17.60 6.89 39.41
N VAL A 39 -16.66 5.96 39.49
CA VAL A 39 -16.09 5.20 38.37
C VAL A 39 -16.37 3.72 38.59
N PHE A 40 -16.87 3.04 37.56
CA PHE A 40 -17.25 1.64 37.58
C PHE A 40 -16.47 0.83 36.54
N ASP A 41 -15.96 -0.34 36.94
CA ASP A 41 -15.49 -1.39 36.04
C ASP A 41 -16.56 -2.48 35.96
N GLY A 42 -17.22 -2.58 34.81
CA GLY A 42 -18.46 -3.37 34.66
C GLY A 42 -19.56 -2.88 35.61
N ASP A 43 -20.00 -3.75 36.52
CA ASP A 43 -21.03 -3.45 37.53
C ASP A 43 -20.42 -3.06 38.91
N LYS A 44 -19.09 -3.03 39.04
CA LYS A 44 -18.39 -2.79 40.32
C LYS A 44 -17.87 -1.36 40.42
N GLU A 45 -18.27 -0.62 41.46
CA GLU A 45 -17.70 0.70 41.77
C GLU A 45 -16.24 0.54 42.22
N VAL A 46 -15.31 1.07 41.44
CA VAL A 46 -13.86 1.00 41.70
C VAL A 46 -13.32 2.28 42.34
N PHE A 47 -14.03 3.40 42.19
CA PHE A 47 -13.65 4.68 42.78
C PHE A 47 -14.83 5.62 42.94
N SER A 48 -14.83 6.45 43.97
CA SER A 48 -15.76 7.58 44.07
C SER A 48 -15.24 8.73 44.92
N VAL A 49 -15.74 9.92 44.59
CA VAL A 49 -15.41 11.19 45.26
C VAL A 49 -16.69 11.99 45.40
N ASP A 50 -16.99 12.39 46.64
CA ASP A 50 -18.08 13.30 46.97
C ASP A 50 -17.58 14.76 47.02
N ASN A 51 -18.51 15.71 47.04
CA ASN A 51 -18.25 17.15 47.18
C ASN A 51 -17.36 17.77 46.08
N VAL A 52 -17.39 17.23 44.86
CA VAL A 52 -16.71 17.83 43.70
C VAL A 52 -17.45 19.11 43.30
N ILE A 53 -16.74 20.24 43.29
CA ILE A 53 -17.28 21.57 42.96
C ILE A 53 -16.84 22.06 41.58
N LYS A 54 -15.77 21.49 41.02
CA LYS A 54 -15.24 21.84 39.70
C LYS A 54 -14.56 20.62 39.09
N LEU A 55 -14.75 20.43 37.79
CA LEU A 55 -13.97 19.46 37.00
C LEU A 55 -12.96 20.21 36.12
N SER A 56 -11.82 19.59 35.85
CA SER A 56 -10.84 20.05 34.87
C SER A 56 -10.23 18.89 34.11
N LEU A 57 -9.65 19.23 32.97
CA LEU A 57 -8.88 18.32 32.15
C LEU A 57 -7.40 18.61 32.38
N GLU A 58 -6.65 17.62 32.87
CA GLU A 58 -5.20 17.64 32.74
C GLU A 58 -4.86 16.96 31.42
N THR A 59 -4.43 17.77 30.46
CA THR A 59 -4.09 17.28 29.13
C THR A 59 -2.72 16.64 29.18
N GLY A 60 -2.70 15.35 28.94
CA GLY A 60 -1.47 14.62 28.75
C GLY A 60 -1.20 14.40 27.28
N ILE A 61 -0.34 13.43 27.06
CA ILE A 61 0.44 13.20 25.85
C ILE A 61 -0.30 12.22 24.94
N SER A 62 -0.60 11.07 25.51
CA SER A 62 -1.34 9.95 24.93
C SER A 62 -2.61 9.65 25.74
N VAL A 63 -2.57 10.02 27.02
CA VAL A 63 -3.63 9.84 28.01
C VAL A 63 -3.91 11.18 28.66
N ASP A 64 -5.18 11.57 28.66
CA ASP A 64 -5.69 12.70 29.42
C ASP A 64 -6.30 12.22 30.73
N LYS A 65 -6.31 13.10 31.74
CA LYS A 65 -6.90 12.82 33.04
C LYS A 65 -8.09 13.73 33.29
N LEU A 66 -9.17 13.15 33.80
CA LEU A 66 -10.25 13.90 34.41
C LEU A 66 -9.88 14.20 35.86
N ILE A 67 -9.83 15.47 36.23
CA ILE A 67 -9.51 15.94 37.58
C ILE A 67 -10.73 16.60 38.21
N GLY A 68 -10.99 16.30 39.48
CA GLY A 68 -12.00 16.97 40.29
C GLY A 68 -11.39 17.77 41.43
N PHE A 69 -11.92 18.97 41.65
CA PHE A 69 -11.63 19.78 42.83
C PHE A 69 -12.79 19.68 43.82
N THR A 70 -12.47 19.31 45.05
CA THR A 70 -13.44 19.20 46.15
C THR A 70 -13.65 20.53 46.87
N SER A 71 -14.75 20.68 47.61
CA SER A 71 -15.04 21.86 48.45
C SER A 71 -13.92 22.22 49.43
N ASP A 72 -13.09 21.24 49.76
CA ASP A 72 -12.03 21.31 50.75
C ASP A 72 -10.71 21.81 50.13
N GLY A 73 -10.72 22.12 48.83
CA GLY A 73 -9.55 22.56 48.07
C GLY A 73 -8.62 21.44 47.61
N LYS A 74 -9.00 20.16 47.77
CA LYS A 74 -8.19 19.02 47.29
C LYS A 74 -8.47 18.72 45.82
N GLU A 75 -7.38 18.53 45.09
CA GLU A 75 -7.34 18.03 43.72
C GLU A 75 -7.27 16.50 43.71
N ILE A 76 -8.14 15.86 42.92
CA ILE A 76 -8.27 14.40 42.87
C ILE A 76 -8.36 13.92 41.43
N GLU A 77 -7.53 12.95 41.05
CA GLU A 77 -7.59 12.27 39.76
C GLU A 77 -8.75 11.27 39.74
N ILE A 78 -9.67 11.43 38.79
CA ILE A 78 -10.92 10.65 38.71
C ILE A 78 -10.75 9.48 37.73
N ALA A 79 -10.44 9.77 36.48
CA ALA A 79 -10.41 8.79 35.38
C ALA A 79 -9.38 9.15 34.31
N TYR A 80 -8.99 8.16 33.51
CA TYR A 80 -7.99 8.28 32.43
C TYR A 80 -8.63 7.89 31.10
N PHE A 81 -8.24 8.54 30.01
CA PHE A 81 -8.73 8.21 28.66
C PHE A 81 -7.75 8.69 27.59
N THR A 82 -7.76 8.07 26.42
CA THR A 82 -6.89 8.47 25.31
C THR A 82 -7.37 9.77 24.66
N LYS A 83 -6.50 10.38 23.85
CA LYS A 83 -6.81 11.54 23.01
C LYS A 83 -8.06 11.40 22.15
N ARG A 84 -8.47 10.17 21.81
CA ARG A 84 -9.71 9.92 21.07
C ARG A 84 -10.96 10.40 21.82
N LYS A 85 -10.95 10.40 23.15
CA LYS A 85 -12.07 10.80 24.01
C LYS A 85 -11.94 12.23 24.56
N GLU A 86 -10.88 12.97 24.20
CA GLU A 86 -10.60 14.32 24.74
C GLU A 86 -11.76 15.30 24.54
N GLU A 87 -12.30 15.41 23.32
CA GLU A 87 -13.42 16.32 23.05
C GLU A 87 -14.70 15.96 23.82
N LEU A 88 -14.96 14.67 24.01
CA LEU A 88 -16.12 14.17 24.76
C LEU A 88 -16.02 14.60 26.23
N PHE A 89 -14.86 14.39 26.86
CA PHE A 89 -14.64 14.79 28.24
C PHE A 89 -14.58 16.31 28.42
N LYS A 90 -14.07 17.09 27.45
CA LYS A 90 -14.17 18.56 27.47
C LYS A 90 -15.62 19.04 27.54
N LYS A 91 -16.52 18.45 26.74
CA LYS A 91 -17.96 18.76 26.78
C LYS A 91 -18.57 18.47 28.15
N VAL A 92 -18.23 17.32 28.75
CA VAL A 92 -18.71 16.93 30.09
C VAL A 92 -18.22 17.91 31.15
N ILE A 93 -16.94 18.29 31.11
CA ILE A 93 -16.33 19.23 32.07
C ILE A 93 -16.97 20.62 31.97
N ASP A 94 -17.13 21.14 30.76
CA ASP A 94 -17.73 22.46 30.54
C ASP A 94 -19.18 22.49 31.04
N ALA A 95 -19.94 21.43 30.79
CA ALA A 95 -21.33 21.30 31.23
C ALA A 95 -21.46 21.23 32.76
N PHE A 96 -20.62 20.41 33.40
CA PHE A 96 -20.55 20.30 34.84
C PHE A 96 -20.24 21.66 35.50
N ASN A 97 -19.23 22.36 34.98
CA ASN A 97 -18.80 23.66 35.52
C ASN A 97 -19.83 24.78 35.29
N LYS A 98 -20.68 24.67 34.26
CA LYS A 98 -21.78 25.62 33.99
C LYS A 98 -23.10 25.25 34.67
N GLY A 99 -23.22 24.04 35.23
CA GLY A 99 -24.46 23.54 35.82
C GLY A 99 -25.54 23.17 34.79
N GLU A 100 -25.16 22.90 33.54
CA GLU A 100 -26.09 22.56 32.44
C GLU A 100 -26.33 21.05 32.40
N GLN A 101 -27.58 20.59 32.40
CA GLN A 101 -27.87 19.16 32.19
C GLN A 101 -27.59 18.77 30.73
N ILE A 102 -26.74 17.75 30.55
CA ILE A 102 -26.47 17.15 29.23
C ILE A 102 -26.67 15.65 29.32
N GLU A 103 -27.50 15.10 28.43
CA GLU A 103 -27.58 13.65 28.21
C GLU A 103 -26.43 13.24 27.28
N VAL A 104 -25.25 12.97 27.84
CA VAL A 104 -24.09 12.50 27.08
C VAL A 104 -24.27 11.01 26.82
N LYS A 105 -24.68 10.65 25.60
CA LYS A 105 -24.59 9.27 25.09
C LYS A 105 -23.35 9.18 24.21
N ASP A 106 -22.64 8.06 24.26
CA ASP A 106 -21.53 7.77 23.33
C ASP A 106 -22.06 7.86 21.88
N GLU A 107 -21.76 8.97 21.21
CA GLU A 107 -22.32 9.41 19.93
C GLU A 107 -21.76 8.64 18.71
N GLU A 108 -21.29 7.39 18.86
CA GLU A 108 -20.84 6.58 17.70
C GLU A 108 -21.95 6.37 16.64
N SER A 109 -23.22 6.69 16.95
CA SER A 109 -24.36 6.50 16.04
C SER A 109 -24.79 7.73 15.22
N GLU A 110 -24.44 8.97 15.64
CA GLU A 110 -24.87 10.20 14.93
C GLU A 110 -23.77 10.84 14.07
N GLU A 111 -22.48 10.68 14.41
CA GLU A 111 -21.36 11.18 13.59
C GLU A 111 -21.32 10.56 12.18
N GLY A 112 -21.71 9.28 12.04
CA GLY A 112 -21.71 8.58 10.76
C GLY A 112 -22.60 9.21 9.67
N VAL A 113 -23.62 9.99 10.05
CA VAL A 113 -24.51 10.65 9.09
C VAL A 113 -23.95 12.01 8.61
N ARG A 114 -23.28 12.77 9.49
CA ARG A 114 -22.66 14.06 9.13
C ARG A 114 -21.35 13.90 8.35
N VAL A 115 -20.56 12.86 8.67
CA VAL A 115 -19.30 12.55 7.97
C VAL A 115 -19.54 12.07 6.53
N GLY A 116 -20.62 11.30 6.30
CA GLY A 116 -20.96 10.76 4.98
C GLY A 116 -21.26 11.82 3.91
N VAL A 117 -21.84 12.97 4.27
CA VAL A 117 -22.14 14.05 3.30
C VAL A 117 -20.85 14.75 2.82
N GLY A 118 -19.89 14.96 3.72
CA GLY A 118 -18.57 15.48 3.37
C GLY A 118 -17.81 14.54 2.43
N THR A 119 -17.89 13.24 2.69
CA THR A 119 -17.24 12.19 1.88
C THR A 119 -17.86 12.10 0.49
N LEU A 120 -19.19 12.16 0.38
CA LEU A 120 -19.89 12.22 -0.90
C LEU A 120 -19.48 13.43 -1.73
N ARG A 121 -19.38 14.61 -1.11
CA ARG A 121 -18.94 15.83 -1.80
C ARG A 121 -17.50 15.69 -2.31
N TRP A 122 -16.62 15.11 -1.50
CA TRP A 122 -15.24 14.86 -1.87
C TRP A 122 -15.13 13.86 -3.04
N LEU A 123 -15.85 12.73 -2.98
CA LEU A 123 -15.92 11.77 -4.09
C LEU A 123 -16.49 12.40 -5.35
N TRP A 124 -17.53 13.22 -5.21
CA TRP A 124 -18.14 13.94 -6.32
C TRP A 124 -17.15 14.87 -7.00
N ASN A 125 -16.30 15.57 -6.25
CA ASN A 125 -15.26 16.43 -6.84
C ASN A 125 -14.27 15.63 -7.71
N ILE A 126 -13.88 14.43 -7.29
CA ILE A 126 -13.03 13.54 -8.09
C ILE A 126 -13.79 13.08 -9.36
N ALA A 127 -15.02 12.60 -9.19
CA ALA A 127 -15.85 12.14 -10.30
C ALA A 127 -16.24 13.26 -11.28
N SER A 128 -16.33 14.51 -10.83
CA SER A 128 -16.80 15.67 -11.62
C SER A 128 -15.94 15.95 -12.86
N ARG A 129 -14.68 15.51 -12.86
CA ARG A 129 -13.79 15.52 -14.05
C ARG A 129 -14.43 14.79 -15.24
N TYR A 130 -15.26 13.78 -14.95
CA TYR A 130 -15.98 12.96 -15.92
C TYR A 130 -17.47 13.30 -16.06
N ARG A 131 -17.87 14.54 -15.70
CA ARG A 131 -19.29 14.98 -15.71
C ARG A 131 -20.04 14.67 -17.01
N LYS A 132 -19.40 14.79 -18.18
CA LYS A 132 -20.04 14.52 -19.48
C LYS A 132 -20.46 13.05 -19.60
N THR A 133 -19.57 12.13 -19.25
CA THR A 133 -19.84 10.69 -19.30
C THR A 133 -20.81 10.26 -18.21
N MET A 134 -20.74 10.86 -17.01
CA MET A 134 -21.74 10.65 -15.95
C MET A 134 -23.13 11.09 -16.39
N ILE A 135 -23.26 12.28 -16.96
CA ILE A 135 -24.54 12.79 -17.47
C ILE A 135 -25.05 11.88 -18.58
N PHE A 136 -24.20 11.49 -19.54
CA PHE A 136 -24.57 10.57 -20.61
C PHE A 136 -25.06 9.22 -20.06
N GLY A 137 -24.32 8.62 -19.12
CA GLY A 137 -24.72 7.40 -18.44
C GLY A 137 -26.04 7.55 -17.69
N ALA A 138 -26.22 8.64 -16.94
CA ALA A 138 -27.47 8.94 -16.23
C ALA A 138 -28.66 9.15 -17.18
N THR A 139 -28.46 9.84 -18.32
CA THR A 139 -29.50 10.00 -19.33
C THR A 139 -29.89 8.66 -19.96
N LEU A 140 -28.92 7.79 -20.26
CA LEU A 140 -29.20 6.43 -20.73
C LEU A 140 -29.97 5.65 -19.67
N SER A 141 -29.61 5.75 -18.39
CA SER A 141 -30.36 5.14 -17.28
C SER A 141 -31.82 5.58 -17.22
N LEU A 142 -32.09 6.87 -17.45
CA LEU A 142 -33.46 7.39 -17.47
C LEU A 142 -34.23 6.92 -18.72
N ILE A 143 -33.58 6.88 -19.89
CA ILE A 143 -34.18 6.38 -21.12
C ILE A 143 -34.50 4.89 -21.00
N THR A 144 -33.58 4.07 -20.49
CA THR A 144 -33.82 2.64 -20.27
C THR A 144 -34.92 2.40 -19.25
N THR A 145 -34.96 3.21 -18.18
CA THR A 145 -36.06 3.19 -17.20
C THR A 145 -37.40 3.48 -17.87
N GLY A 146 -37.49 4.53 -18.70
CA GLY A 146 -38.72 4.87 -19.42
C GLY A 146 -39.15 3.82 -20.44
N LEU A 147 -38.21 3.28 -21.21
CA LEU A 147 -38.47 2.18 -22.16
C LEU A 147 -38.97 0.91 -21.47
N ASN A 148 -38.49 0.62 -20.26
CA ASN A 148 -38.94 -0.54 -19.49
C ASN A 148 -40.42 -0.44 -19.07
N LEU A 149 -41.01 0.76 -19.10
CA LEU A 149 -42.43 0.98 -18.82
C LEU A 149 -43.34 0.67 -20.02
N VAL A 150 -42.81 0.55 -21.24
CA VAL A 150 -43.60 0.39 -22.47
C VAL A 150 -44.21 -1.01 -22.64
N PRO A 151 -43.49 -2.14 -22.40
CA PRO A 151 -44.01 -3.47 -22.71
C PRO A 151 -45.33 -3.84 -22.01
N PRO A 152 -45.54 -3.56 -20.71
CA PRO A 152 -46.83 -3.86 -20.06
C PRO A 152 -48.02 -3.11 -20.67
N TYR A 153 -47.82 -1.87 -21.14
CA TYR A 153 -48.86 -1.10 -21.82
C TYR A 153 -49.17 -1.64 -23.22
N LEU A 154 -48.15 -2.07 -23.98
CA LEU A 154 -48.35 -2.75 -25.25
C LEU A 154 -49.10 -4.08 -25.09
N LEU A 155 -48.83 -4.81 -24.01
CA LEU A 155 -49.56 -6.03 -23.66
C LEU A 155 -51.04 -5.76 -23.37
N LYS A 156 -51.38 -4.65 -22.70
CA LYS A 156 -52.77 -4.20 -22.56
C LYS A 156 -53.44 -4.08 -23.94
N ILE A 157 -52.86 -3.29 -24.84
CA ILE A 157 -53.44 -3.03 -26.17
C ILE A 157 -53.57 -4.32 -26.96
N LEU A 158 -52.58 -5.23 -26.87
CA LEU A 158 -52.63 -6.53 -27.53
C LEU A 158 -53.85 -7.34 -27.09
N ILE A 159 -54.13 -7.36 -25.80
CA ILE A 159 -55.23 -8.12 -25.24
C ILE A 159 -56.57 -7.49 -25.62
N ASP A 160 -56.73 -6.18 -25.37
CA ASP A 160 -58.01 -5.49 -25.53
C ASP A 160 -58.38 -5.29 -27.01
N SER A 161 -57.43 -4.83 -27.83
CA SER A 161 -57.71 -4.41 -29.22
C SER A 161 -57.50 -5.51 -30.27
N VAL A 162 -56.88 -6.64 -29.92
CA VAL A 162 -56.59 -7.72 -30.88
C VAL A 162 -57.17 -9.06 -30.44
N LEU A 163 -56.77 -9.56 -29.28
CA LEU A 163 -57.10 -10.92 -28.85
C LEU A 163 -58.58 -11.07 -28.49
N LEU A 164 -59.19 -10.01 -27.95
CA LEU A 164 -60.60 -10.01 -27.53
C LEU A 164 -61.51 -9.20 -28.44
N SER A 165 -60.94 -8.48 -29.41
CA SER A 165 -61.72 -7.76 -30.41
C SER A 165 -62.35 -8.75 -31.41
N PRO A 166 -63.66 -8.64 -31.72
CA PRO A 166 -64.35 -9.56 -32.65
C PRO A 166 -63.74 -9.59 -34.06
N SER A 167 -63.04 -8.53 -34.46
CA SER A 167 -62.47 -8.39 -35.81
C SER A 167 -61.06 -9.00 -35.95
N HIS A 168 -60.41 -9.37 -34.85
CA HIS A 168 -59.04 -9.91 -34.82
C HIS A 168 -58.08 -9.28 -35.86
N PRO A 169 -57.80 -7.97 -35.78
CA PRO A 169 -57.03 -7.25 -36.79
C PRO A 169 -55.59 -7.76 -36.87
N SER A 170 -55.27 -8.50 -37.93
CA SER A 170 -53.97 -9.13 -38.15
C SER A 170 -52.83 -8.12 -38.30
N THR A 171 -53.09 -6.96 -38.89
CA THR A 171 -52.11 -5.88 -39.05
C THR A 171 -51.72 -5.24 -37.71
N LEU A 172 -52.69 -5.01 -36.83
CA LEU A 172 -52.45 -4.44 -35.50
C LEU A 172 -51.75 -5.44 -34.58
N PHE A 173 -52.06 -6.74 -34.69
CA PHE A 173 -51.32 -7.81 -34.04
C PHE A 173 -49.83 -7.78 -34.40
N ILE A 174 -49.51 -7.80 -35.71
CA ILE A 174 -48.14 -7.79 -36.20
C ILE A 174 -47.41 -6.53 -35.73
N ASN A 175 -48.05 -5.35 -35.82
CA ASN A 175 -47.44 -4.10 -35.37
C ASN A 175 -47.10 -4.13 -33.88
N ILE A 176 -47.99 -4.61 -33.01
CA ILE A 176 -47.71 -4.69 -31.56
C ILE A 176 -46.59 -5.69 -31.27
N ILE A 177 -46.58 -6.87 -31.92
CA ILE A 177 -45.50 -7.83 -31.74
C ILE A 177 -44.15 -7.25 -32.21
N VAL A 178 -44.14 -6.55 -33.35
CA VAL A 178 -42.95 -5.83 -33.84
C VAL A 178 -42.52 -4.75 -32.84
N TYR A 179 -43.45 -3.96 -32.28
CA TYR A 179 -43.13 -2.95 -31.27
C TYR A 179 -42.63 -3.57 -29.96
N LEU A 180 -43.16 -4.71 -29.53
CA LEU A 180 -42.66 -5.45 -28.37
C LEU A 180 -41.23 -5.93 -28.61
N ILE A 181 -40.97 -6.60 -29.75
CA ILE A 181 -39.63 -7.05 -30.13
C ILE A 181 -38.68 -5.86 -30.21
N ALA A 182 -39.08 -4.76 -30.86
CA ALA A 182 -38.28 -3.55 -30.96
C ALA A 182 -38.01 -2.92 -29.59
N SER A 183 -38.99 -2.88 -28.68
CA SER A 183 -38.83 -2.32 -27.33
C SER A 183 -37.85 -3.14 -26.49
N TYR A 184 -37.96 -4.47 -26.49
CA TYR A 184 -37.02 -5.35 -25.76
C TYR A 184 -35.63 -5.32 -26.38
N SER A 185 -35.53 -5.27 -27.71
CA SER A 185 -34.25 -5.15 -28.41
C SER A 185 -33.57 -3.81 -28.11
N ALA A 186 -34.33 -2.70 -28.14
CA ALA A 186 -33.85 -1.38 -27.77
C ALA A 186 -33.42 -1.32 -26.29
N LEU A 187 -34.21 -1.91 -25.39
CA LEU A 187 -33.87 -2.02 -23.97
C LEU A 187 -32.53 -2.75 -23.79
N ALA A 188 -32.37 -3.92 -24.41
CA ALA A 188 -31.15 -4.72 -24.31
C ALA A 188 -29.92 -3.99 -24.88
N LEU A 189 -30.06 -3.31 -26.02
CA LEU A 189 -28.99 -2.52 -26.63
C LEU A 189 -28.60 -1.32 -25.76
N LEU A 190 -29.58 -0.52 -25.32
CA LEU A 190 -29.34 0.67 -24.51
C LEU A 190 -28.80 0.32 -23.14
N SER A 191 -29.33 -0.73 -22.48
CA SER A 191 -28.79 -1.21 -21.20
C SER A 191 -27.35 -1.70 -21.35
N SER A 192 -27.01 -2.34 -22.47
CA SER A 192 -25.63 -2.78 -22.75
C SER A 192 -24.69 -1.60 -22.93
N ILE A 193 -25.10 -0.58 -23.69
CA ILE A 193 -24.33 0.67 -23.88
C ILE A 193 -24.17 1.40 -22.55
N GLN A 194 -25.25 1.51 -21.77
CA GLN A 194 -25.27 2.12 -20.44
C GLN A 194 -24.30 1.40 -19.49
N ASN A 195 -24.43 0.08 -19.34
CA ASN A 195 -23.58 -0.74 -18.47
C ASN A 195 -22.11 -0.63 -18.88
N ARG A 196 -21.80 -0.71 -20.17
CA ARG A 196 -20.43 -0.55 -20.68
C ARG A 196 -19.88 0.84 -20.35
N THR A 197 -20.69 1.90 -20.54
CA THR A 197 -20.30 3.27 -20.27
C THR A 197 -20.02 3.48 -18.77
N LEU A 198 -20.93 3.05 -17.90
CA LEU A 198 -20.79 3.21 -16.45
C LEU A 198 -19.64 2.36 -15.88
N ASN A 199 -19.47 1.12 -16.33
CA ASN A 199 -18.36 0.27 -15.91
C ASN A 199 -17.01 0.84 -16.34
N ASN A 200 -16.88 1.28 -17.59
CA ASN A 200 -15.64 1.90 -18.08
C ASN A 200 -15.33 3.21 -17.34
N LEU A 201 -16.35 4.01 -17.06
CA LEU A 201 -16.22 5.22 -16.26
C LEU A 201 -15.75 4.90 -14.83
N GLY A 202 -16.34 3.90 -14.19
CA GLY A 202 -15.93 3.40 -12.88
C GLY A 202 -14.47 3.02 -12.85
N SER A 203 -14.04 2.18 -13.82
CA SER A 203 -12.65 1.76 -13.99
C SER A 203 -11.67 2.92 -14.18
N ARG A 204 -12.09 4.04 -14.79
CA ARG A 204 -11.25 5.24 -14.89
C ARG A 204 -11.16 5.98 -13.57
N ILE A 205 -12.29 6.26 -12.92
CA ILE A 205 -12.33 6.98 -11.64
C ILE A 205 -11.51 6.23 -10.57
N ILE A 206 -11.60 4.90 -10.52
CA ILE A 206 -10.85 4.09 -9.57
C ILE A 206 -9.33 4.11 -9.83
N ASN A 207 -8.91 4.09 -11.09
CA ASN A 207 -7.49 4.15 -11.43
C ASN A 207 -6.91 5.53 -11.10
N ASP A 208 -7.64 6.61 -11.37
CA ASP A 208 -7.24 7.96 -10.96
C ASP A 208 -7.15 8.06 -9.43
N LEU A 209 -8.11 7.47 -8.69
CA LEU A 209 -8.08 7.48 -7.23
C LEU A 209 -6.87 6.71 -6.69
N ARG A 210 -6.54 5.56 -7.29
CA ARG A 210 -5.33 4.79 -6.96
C ARG A 210 -4.06 5.56 -7.26
N GLU A 211 -4.00 6.24 -8.39
CA GLU A 211 -2.85 7.07 -8.76
C GLU A 211 -2.67 8.23 -7.77
N ILE A 212 -3.75 8.95 -7.42
CA ILE A 212 -3.73 10.03 -6.43
C ILE A 212 -3.23 9.50 -5.08
N LEU A 213 -3.76 8.38 -4.62
CA LEU A 213 -3.38 7.78 -3.34
C LEU A 213 -1.93 7.28 -3.34
N TYR A 214 -1.49 6.63 -4.43
CA TYR A 214 -0.12 6.16 -4.59
C TYR A 214 0.87 7.33 -4.62
N LYS A 215 0.58 8.37 -5.42
CA LYS A 215 1.38 9.58 -5.52
C LYS A 215 1.43 10.33 -4.18
N HIS A 216 0.31 10.38 -3.46
CA HIS A 216 0.26 10.98 -2.14
C HIS A 216 1.14 10.21 -1.15
N ALA A 217 1.02 8.88 -1.10
CA ALA A 217 1.80 8.05 -0.18
C ALA A 217 3.31 8.11 -0.45
N ILE A 218 3.75 8.06 -1.71
CA ILE A 218 5.18 8.02 -2.05
C ILE A 218 5.89 9.37 -1.89
N ASN A 219 5.15 10.47 -2.00
CA ASN A 219 5.68 11.83 -1.81
C ASN A 219 5.48 12.35 -0.38
N HIS A 220 4.90 11.53 0.50
CA HIS A 220 4.75 11.89 1.91
C HIS A 220 6.07 11.74 2.66
N ASP A 221 6.14 12.29 3.87
CA ASP A 221 7.29 12.13 4.74
C ASP A 221 7.41 10.69 5.28
N TYR A 222 8.62 10.31 5.68
CA TYR A 222 8.91 8.94 6.10
C TYR A 222 8.07 8.51 7.32
N SER A 223 7.76 9.45 8.22
CA SER A 223 7.01 9.17 9.45
C SER A 223 5.57 8.71 9.16
N PHE A 224 4.98 9.19 8.07
CA PHE A 224 3.64 8.78 7.63
C PHE A 224 3.56 7.28 7.30
N ILE A 225 4.57 6.75 6.60
CA ILE A 225 4.64 5.33 6.24
C ILE A 225 4.83 4.45 7.48
N GLU A 226 5.66 4.88 8.43
CA GLU A 226 5.83 4.15 9.71
C GLU A 226 4.54 4.14 10.54
N ARG A 227 3.78 5.25 10.57
CA ARG A 227 2.52 5.36 11.36
C ARG A 227 1.36 4.59 10.77
N ILE A 228 1.11 4.69 9.46
CA ILE A 228 -0.04 4.03 8.81
C ILE A 228 0.28 2.57 8.49
N SER A 229 1.56 2.22 8.35
CA SER A 229 2.10 0.96 7.87
C SER A 229 1.86 0.72 6.36
N PRO A 230 2.84 0.12 5.65
CA PRO A 230 2.70 -0.16 4.21
C PRO A 230 1.47 -1.02 3.88
N SER A 231 1.15 -2.00 4.72
CA SER A 231 0.03 -2.92 4.51
C SER A 231 -1.33 -2.22 4.52
N ARG A 232 -1.52 -1.20 5.37
CA ARG A 232 -2.77 -0.44 5.38
C ARG A 232 -2.89 0.41 4.12
N ILE A 233 -1.82 1.05 3.67
CA ILE A 233 -1.80 1.82 2.41
C ILE A 233 -2.16 0.90 1.23
N LEU A 234 -1.59 -0.31 1.19
CA LEU A 234 -1.94 -1.30 0.17
C LEU A 234 -3.43 -1.69 0.21
N SER A 235 -3.98 -1.90 1.41
CA SER A 235 -5.42 -2.17 1.58
C SER A 235 -6.29 -1.00 1.13
N ARG A 236 -5.85 0.25 1.36
CA ARG A 236 -6.55 1.45 0.85
C ARG A 236 -6.56 1.47 -0.69
N LEU A 237 -5.42 1.21 -1.32
CA LEU A 237 -5.25 1.18 -2.79
C LEU A 237 -6.05 0.07 -3.46
N THR A 238 -6.19 -1.07 -2.80
CA THR A 238 -6.82 -2.27 -3.37
C THR A 238 -8.28 -2.39 -2.95
N THR A 239 -8.54 -2.71 -1.69
CA THR A 239 -9.86 -3.02 -1.14
C THR A 239 -10.76 -1.80 -1.04
N ASP A 240 -10.32 -0.74 -0.36
CA ASP A 240 -11.20 0.41 -0.10
C ASP A 240 -11.50 1.18 -1.37
N ALA A 241 -10.51 1.32 -2.25
CA ALA A 241 -10.71 1.95 -3.54
C ALA A 241 -11.74 1.11 -4.35
N GLY A 242 -11.60 -0.22 -4.37
CA GLY A 242 -12.56 -1.12 -5.01
C GLY A 242 -13.99 -1.00 -4.46
N ASN A 243 -14.15 -0.97 -3.13
CA ASN A 243 -15.45 -0.78 -2.49
C ASN A 243 -16.07 0.58 -2.85
N THR A 244 -15.25 1.63 -2.94
CA THR A 244 -15.69 2.99 -3.31
C THR A 244 -16.25 3.03 -4.73
N ASN A 245 -15.66 2.27 -5.66
CA ASN A 245 -16.12 2.19 -7.05
C ASN A 245 -17.58 1.75 -7.18
N TRP A 246 -18.03 0.82 -6.33
CA TRP A 246 -19.41 0.31 -6.37
C TRP A 246 -20.46 1.41 -6.18
N LEU A 247 -20.22 2.37 -5.27
CA LEU A 247 -21.16 3.46 -4.99
C LEU A 247 -21.36 4.39 -6.20
N LEU A 248 -20.28 4.71 -6.91
CA LEU A 248 -20.32 5.63 -8.04
C LEU A 248 -20.92 4.98 -9.30
N VAL A 249 -20.61 3.70 -9.55
CA VAL A 249 -21.03 3.00 -10.76
C VAL A 249 -22.43 2.40 -10.64
N TRP A 250 -22.76 1.86 -9.47
CA TRP A 250 -23.98 1.10 -9.24
C TRP A 250 -24.88 1.77 -8.20
N GLY A 251 -24.34 2.10 -7.02
CA GLY A 251 -25.13 2.61 -5.89
C GLY A 251 -26.00 3.82 -6.23
N LEU A 252 -25.37 4.94 -6.60
CA LEU A 252 -26.09 6.20 -6.90
C LEU A 252 -27.00 6.08 -8.15
N PRO A 253 -26.55 5.53 -9.29
CA PRO A 253 -27.43 5.32 -10.44
C PRO A 253 -28.65 4.46 -10.11
N THR A 254 -28.48 3.35 -9.36
CA THR A 254 -29.60 2.49 -8.97
C THR A 254 -30.60 3.21 -8.07
N LEU A 255 -30.16 4.06 -7.14
CA LEU A 255 -31.09 4.86 -6.33
C LEU A 255 -31.94 5.80 -7.18
N VAL A 256 -31.30 6.49 -8.14
CA VAL A 256 -31.98 7.40 -9.06
C VAL A 256 -32.97 6.64 -9.94
N THR A 257 -32.52 5.57 -10.61
CA THR A 257 -33.42 4.78 -11.48
C THR A 257 -34.57 4.15 -10.71
N ASN A 258 -34.32 3.63 -9.50
CA ASN A 258 -35.37 3.08 -8.64
C ASN A 258 -36.44 4.12 -8.31
N LEU A 259 -36.02 5.34 -7.93
CA LEU A 259 -36.96 6.43 -7.63
C LEU A 259 -37.78 6.82 -8.87
N PHE A 260 -37.14 7.00 -10.03
CA PHE A 260 -37.83 7.30 -11.29
C PHE A 260 -38.76 6.17 -11.74
N THR A 261 -38.38 4.91 -11.52
CA THR A 261 -39.23 3.75 -11.83
C THR A 261 -40.49 3.74 -10.96
N ILE A 262 -40.35 3.92 -9.64
CA ILE A 262 -41.49 3.98 -8.71
C ILE A 262 -42.44 5.13 -9.09
N ILE A 263 -41.90 6.32 -9.35
CA ILE A 263 -42.69 7.50 -9.74
C ILE A 263 -43.38 7.26 -11.09
N GLY A 264 -42.63 6.78 -12.10
CA GLY A 264 -43.14 6.55 -13.45
C GLY A 264 -44.26 5.51 -13.48
N ILE A 265 -44.07 4.38 -12.81
CA ILE A 265 -45.11 3.34 -12.69
C ILE A 265 -46.30 3.86 -11.90
N GLY A 266 -46.07 4.60 -10.80
CA GLY A 266 -47.15 5.23 -10.04
C GLY A 266 -48.03 6.13 -10.92
N VAL A 267 -47.42 7.03 -11.69
CA VAL A 267 -48.14 7.90 -12.63
C VAL A 267 -48.94 7.08 -13.64
N ILE A 268 -48.34 6.06 -14.26
CA ILE A 268 -49.03 5.20 -15.23
C ILE A 268 -50.25 4.51 -14.60
N LEU A 269 -50.09 3.89 -13.44
CA LEU A 269 -51.17 3.18 -12.75
C LEU A 269 -52.34 4.10 -12.41
N PHE A 270 -52.06 5.28 -11.84
CA PHE A 270 -53.08 6.28 -11.52
C PHE A 270 -53.79 6.84 -12.76
N THR A 271 -53.09 6.95 -13.90
CA THR A 271 -53.70 7.37 -15.16
C THR A 271 -54.57 6.29 -15.80
N LEU A 272 -54.27 5.01 -15.56
CA LEU A 272 -55.05 3.89 -16.10
C LEU A 272 -56.36 3.66 -15.32
N ASN A 273 -56.28 3.55 -13.99
CA ASN A 273 -57.44 3.43 -13.12
C ASN A 273 -57.07 3.86 -11.68
N PRO A 274 -57.56 5.02 -11.20
CA PRO A 274 -57.26 5.51 -9.86
C PRO A 274 -57.71 4.58 -8.73
N THR A 275 -58.83 3.89 -8.90
CA THR A 275 -59.41 2.97 -7.90
C THR A 275 -58.50 1.77 -7.69
N LEU A 276 -58.13 1.06 -8.77
CA LEU A 276 -57.18 -0.06 -8.73
C LEU A 276 -55.79 0.37 -8.27
N ALA A 277 -55.34 1.56 -8.65
CA ALA A 277 -54.06 2.11 -8.21
C ALA A 277 -54.02 2.34 -6.70
N ALA A 278 -55.13 2.76 -6.09
CA ALA A 278 -55.22 2.92 -4.64
C ALA A 278 -55.05 1.56 -3.90
N PHE A 279 -55.54 0.46 -4.46
CA PHE A 279 -55.35 -0.88 -3.88
C PHE A 279 -53.88 -1.33 -3.89
N ILE A 280 -53.07 -0.86 -4.85
CA ILE A 280 -51.62 -1.10 -4.87
C ILE A 280 -50.92 -0.40 -3.69
N LEU A 281 -51.49 0.68 -3.13
CA LEU A 281 -50.89 1.36 -1.98
C LEU A 281 -51.21 0.68 -0.64
N ILE A 282 -52.22 -0.20 -0.56
CA ILE A 282 -52.63 -0.85 0.70
C ILE A 282 -51.52 -1.72 1.33
N PRO A 283 -50.75 -2.53 0.56
CA PRO A 283 -49.65 -3.32 1.11
C PRO A 283 -48.40 -2.48 1.44
N VAL A 284 -48.30 -1.25 0.93
CA VAL A 284 -47.10 -0.40 1.07
C VAL A 284 -46.74 -0.13 2.55
N PRO A 285 -47.67 0.25 3.46
CA PRO A 285 -47.35 0.39 4.89
C PRO A 285 -46.79 -0.89 5.52
N ALA A 286 -47.33 -2.06 5.17
CA ALA A 286 -46.84 -3.35 5.66
C ALA A 286 -45.43 -3.65 5.14
N ILE A 287 -45.16 -3.38 3.87
CA ILE A 287 -43.83 -3.51 3.26
C ILE A 287 -42.84 -2.56 3.93
N ILE A 288 -43.20 -1.28 4.12
CA ILE A 288 -42.34 -0.31 4.81
C ILE A 288 -42.01 -0.77 6.23
N TYR A 289 -43.00 -1.27 6.98
CA TYR A 289 -42.78 -1.82 8.32
C TYR A 289 -41.78 -2.99 8.29
N LEU A 290 -41.96 -3.94 7.36
CA LEU A 290 -41.06 -5.09 7.20
C LEU A 290 -39.65 -4.64 6.79
N ILE A 291 -39.49 -3.62 5.93
CA ILE A 291 -38.18 -3.04 5.55
C ILE A 291 -37.51 -2.40 6.77
N ILE A 292 -38.23 -1.61 7.56
CA ILE A 292 -37.67 -0.93 8.75
C ILE A 292 -37.22 -1.98 9.78
N SER A 293 -38.05 -3.00 10.03
CA SER A 293 -37.74 -4.11 10.92
C SER A 293 -36.52 -4.91 10.42
N TYR A 294 -36.48 -5.22 9.12
CA TYR A 294 -35.35 -5.87 8.47
C TYR A 294 -34.08 -5.05 8.66
N ARG A 295 -34.09 -3.76 8.33
CA ARG A 295 -32.94 -2.86 8.42
C ARG A 295 -32.32 -2.85 9.82
N ARG A 296 -33.15 -2.71 10.86
CA ARG A 296 -32.69 -2.68 12.27
C ARG A 296 -31.96 -3.95 12.67
N LYS A 297 -32.48 -5.12 12.27
CA LYS A 297 -31.88 -6.42 12.58
C LYS A 297 -30.67 -6.73 11.69
N SER A 298 -30.79 -6.44 10.41
CA SER A 298 -29.79 -6.67 9.36
C SER A 298 -28.49 -5.95 9.69
N HIS A 299 -28.55 -4.66 10.02
CA HIS A 299 -27.35 -3.87 10.35
C HIS A 299 -26.48 -4.56 11.43
N ARG A 300 -27.08 -5.02 12.53
CA ARG A 300 -26.35 -5.71 13.61
C ARG A 300 -25.72 -7.03 13.16
N LEU A 301 -26.46 -7.85 12.40
CA LEU A 301 -26.00 -9.17 11.96
C LEU A 301 -24.91 -9.08 10.89
N TYR A 302 -25.10 -8.23 9.88
CA TYR A 302 -24.10 -7.98 8.84
C TYR A 302 -22.83 -7.35 9.42
N HIS A 303 -22.97 -6.40 10.36
CA HIS A 303 -21.80 -5.81 11.03
C HIS A 303 -21.02 -6.84 11.85
N ARG A 304 -21.71 -7.71 12.60
CA ARG A 304 -21.06 -8.82 13.32
C ARG A 304 -20.35 -9.77 12.35
N ASN A 305 -20.99 -10.12 11.24
CA ASN A 305 -20.41 -10.99 10.22
C ASN A 305 -19.16 -10.35 9.58
N TRP A 306 -19.22 -9.06 9.27
CA TRP A 306 -18.11 -8.30 8.73
C TRP A 306 -16.92 -8.26 9.72
N ARG A 307 -17.15 -8.00 11.01
CA ARG A 307 -16.10 -8.07 12.05
C ARG A 307 -15.44 -9.45 12.09
N ARG A 308 -16.22 -10.54 12.12
CA ARG A 308 -15.68 -11.91 12.13
C ARG A 308 -14.86 -12.22 10.88
N SER A 309 -15.29 -11.73 9.71
CA SER A 309 -14.54 -11.86 8.47
C SER A 309 -13.22 -11.09 8.54
N ALA A 310 -13.24 -9.86 9.08
CA ALA A 310 -12.04 -9.05 9.26
C ALA A 310 -11.04 -9.70 10.23
N ASP A 311 -11.51 -10.29 11.34
CA ASP A 311 -10.66 -11.04 12.28
C ASP A 311 -9.94 -12.20 11.58
N ILE A 312 -10.65 -12.95 10.71
CA ILE A 312 -10.07 -14.06 9.92
C ILE A 312 -9.02 -13.52 8.95
N THR A 313 -9.32 -12.45 8.21
CA THR A 313 -8.37 -11.84 7.29
C THR A 313 -7.12 -11.34 8.04
N SER A 314 -7.29 -10.68 9.19
CA SER A 314 -6.17 -10.27 10.05
C SER A 314 -5.32 -11.46 10.47
N ARG A 315 -5.96 -12.55 10.93
CA ARG A 315 -5.24 -13.76 11.34
C ARG A 315 -4.46 -14.39 10.20
N ILE A 316 -5.04 -14.48 9.00
CA ILE A 316 -4.34 -15.01 7.82
C ILE A 316 -3.13 -14.11 7.48
N ASN A 317 -3.32 -12.79 7.53
CA ASN A 317 -2.24 -11.82 7.30
C ASN A 317 -1.15 -11.86 8.39
N ASP A 318 -1.43 -12.38 9.57
CA ASP A 318 -0.42 -12.60 10.62
C ASP A 318 0.28 -13.95 10.45
N THR A 319 -0.47 -15.04 10.25
CA THR A 319 0.08 -16.40 10.26
C THR A 319 0.85 -16.73 8.98
N ILE A 320 0.38 -16.30 7.80
CA ILE A 320 1.00 -16.67 6.52
C ILE A 320 2.38 -16.00 6.31
N PRO A 321 2.57 -14.69 6.54
CA PRO A 321 3.91 -14.10 6.46
C PRO A 321 4.88 -14.67 7.49
N ASN A 322 4.38 -15.16 8.62
CA ASN A 322 5.17 -15.78 9.69
C ASN A 322 5.23 -17.31 9.58
N PHE A 323 5.03 -17.87 8.38
CA PHE A 323 5.00 -19.32 8.14
C PHE A 323 6.23 -20.07 8.67
N LEU A 324 7.43 -19.48 8.54
CA LEU A 324 8.66 -20.07 9.07
C LEU A 324 8.59 -20.29 10.59
N VAL A 325 7.97 -19.37 11.33
CA VAL A 325 7.77 -19.49 12.79
C VAL A 325 6.79 -20.61 13.08
N VAL A 326 5.67 -20.68 12.35
CA VAL A 326 4.68 -21.75 12.52
C VAL A 326 5.31 -23.14 12.32
N ARG A 327 6.12 -23.29 11.26
CA ARG A 327 6.81 -24.55 10.93
C ARG A 327 7.93 -24.89 11.90
N SER A 328 8.76 -23.92 12.28
CA SER A 328 9.90 -24.17 13.21
C SER A 328 9.45 -24.56 14.61
N PHE A 329 8.27 -24.10 15.03
CA PHE A 329 7.65 -24.48 16.31
C PHE A 329 6.62 -25.61 16.18
N SER A 330 6.47 -26.22 15.00
CA SER A 330 5.50 -27.30 14.71
C SER A 330 4.08 -26.99 15.20
N LYS A 331 3.59 -25.76 14.93
CA LYS A 331 2.29 -25.24 15.37
C LYS A 331 1.21 -25.25 14.28
N GLU A 332 1.38 -25.99 13.21
CA GLU A 332 0.45 -26.03 12.07
C GLU A 332 -0.96 -26.46 12.49
N GLU A 333 -1.07 -27.51 13.32
CA GLU A 333 -2.37 -27.99 13.80
C GLU A 333 -3.02 -27.02 14.78
N TYR A 334 -2.21 -26.36 15.62
CA TYR A 334 -2.68 -25.32 16.54
C TYR A 334 -3.28 -24.12 15.78
N GLU A 335 -2.56 -23.61 14.78
CA GLU A 335 -3.03 -22.51 13.92
C GLU A 335 -4.26 -22.92 13.12
N SER A 336 -4.28 -24.14 12.57
CA SER A 336 -5.43 -24.69 11.85
C SER A 336 -6.68 -24.81 12.72
N LYS A 337 -6.54 -25.32 13.96
CA LYS A 337 -7.65 -25.43 14.92
C LYS A 337 -8.19 -24.05 15.30
N ARG A 338 -7.31 -23.09 15.59
CA ARG A 338 -7.72 -21.72 15.93
C ARG A 338 -8.43 -21.03 14.78
N LEU A 339 -7.95 -21.20 13.55
CA LEU A 339 -8.63 -20.69 12.35
C LEU A 339 -10.01 -21.35 12.18
N ARG A 340 -10.12 -22.67 12.42
CA ARG A 340 -11.40 -23.39 12.37
C ARG A 340 -12.41 -22.84 13.38
N GLU A 341 -12.00 -22.51 14.60
CA GLU A 341 -12.88 -21.89 15.60
C GLU A 341 -13.38 -20.52 15.15
N MET A 342 -12.53 -19.72 14.48
CA MET A 342 -12.92 -18.42 13.91
C MET A 342 -13.89 -18.59 12.73
N LEU A 343 -13.62 -19.55 11.85
CA LEU A 343 -14.50 -19.90 10.73
C LEU A 343 -15.87 -20.38 11.23
N ASN A 344 -15.94 -21.16 12.29
CA ASN A 344 -17.20 -21.58 12.90
C ASN A 344 -18.01 -20.38 13.41
N LYS A 345 -17.38 -19.40 14.06
CA LYS A 345 -18.04 -18.16 14.50
C LYS A 345 -18.54 -17.33 13.31
N LEU A 346 -17.79 -17.28 12.21
CA LEU A 346 -18.24 -16.63 10.97
C LEU A 346 -19.43 -17.37 10.36
N TYR A 347 -19.39 -18.71 10.34
CA TYR A 347 -20.46 -19.57 9.86
C TYR A 347 -21.76 -19.37 10.66
N GLU A 348 -21.69 -19.37 11.99
CA GLU A 348 -22.85 -19.07 12.86
C GLU A 348 -23.42 -17.67 12.58
N SER A 349 -22.56 -16.67 12.36
CA SER A 349 -23.00 -15.33 12.00
C SER A 349 -23.67 -15.29 10.63
N SER A 350 -23.15 -16.05 9.66
CA SER A 350 -23.73 -16.20 8.32
C SER A 350 -25.07 -16.92 8.37
N ILE A 351 -25.21 -17.99 9.17
CA ILE A 351 -26.50 -18.65 9.40
C ILE A 351 -27.52 -17.66 9.97
N ALA A 352 -27.13 -16.82 10.93
CA ALA A 352 -28.06 -15.86 11.51
C ALA A 352 -28.59 -14.87 10.46
N ILE A 353 -27.74 -14.42 9.53
CA ILE A 353 -28.14 -13.60 8.37
C ILE A 353 -29.07 -14.38 7.45
N ASN A 354 -28.70 -15.62 7.10
CA ASN A 354 -29.50 -16.45 6.21
C ASN A 354 -30.87 -16.75 6.80
N LYS A 355 -30.96 -17.11 8.09
CA LYS A 355 -32.23 -17.32 8.80
C LYS A 355 -33.09 -16.06 8.79
N MET A 356 -32.49 -14.88 8.93
CA MET A 356 -33.22 -13.62 8.78
C MET A 356 -33.74 -13.46 7.35
N ASN A 357 -32.87 -13.57 6.35
CA ASN A 357 -33.24 -13.43 4.94
C ASN A 357 -34.32 -14.44 4.50
N SER A 358 -34.23 -15.70 4.95
CA SER A 358 -35.20 -16.77 4.66
C SER A 358 -36.58 -16.52 5.28
N VAL A 359 -36.71 -15.64 6.27
CA VAL A 359 -38.02 -15.25 6.83
C VAL A 359 -38.55 -14.01 6.14
N TYR A 360 -37.71 -12.99 5.96
CA TYR A 360 -38.16 -11.69 5.42
C TYR A 360 -38.48 -11.74 3.91
N TRP A 361 -37.69 -12.44 3.09
CA TRP A 361 -37.94 -12.47 1.64
C TRP A 361 -39.25 -13.17 1.26
N PRO A 362 -39.58 -14.37 1.80
CA PRO A 362 -40.87 -14.99 1.52
C PRO A 362 -42.04 -14.17 2.07
N LEU A 363 -41.89 -13.52 3.23
CA LEU A 363 -42.94 -12.68 3.80
C LEU A 363 -43.20 -11.44 2.95
N MET A 364 -42.15 -10.78 2.43
CA MET A 364 -42.29 -9.70 1.46
C MET A 364 -42.97 -10.17 0.18
N GLY A 365 -42.56 -11.31 -0.36
CA GLY A 365 -43.19 -11.92 -1.54
C GLY A 365 -44.67 -12.23 -1.31
N PHE A 366 -45.04 -12.73 -0.12
CA PHE A 366 -46.43 -12.97 0.25
C PHE A 366 -47.26 -11.67 0.28
N VAL A 367 -46.74 -10.59 0.87
CA VAL A 367 -47.43 -9.29 0.91
C VAL A 367 -47.59 -8.70 -0.50
N VAL A 368 -46.59 -8.83 -1.37
CA VAL A 368 -46.69 -8.44 -2.79
C VAL A 368 -47.70 -9.30 -3.53
N ASN A 369 -47.72 -10.61 -3.33
CA ASN A 369 -48.68 -11.51 -3.98
C ASN A 369 -50.11 -11.24 -3.52
N LEU A 370 -50.33 -10.84 -2.27
CA LEU A 370 -51.65 -10.43 -1.79
C LEU A 370 -52.18 -9.21 -2.56
N SER A 371 -51.29 -8.29 -2.95
CA SER A 371 -51.64 -7.16 -3.82
C SER A 371 -52.16 -7.62 -5.18
N THR A 372 -51.52 -8.64 -5.77
CA THR A 372 -51.96 -9.26 -7.03
C THR A 372 -53.34 -9.92 -6.88
N VAL A 373 -53.59 -10.60 -5.75
CA VAL A 373 -54.91 -11.18 -5.45
C VAL A 373 -55.98 -10.10 -5.31
N LEU A 374 -55.68 -8.99 -4.63
CA LEU A 374 -56.60 -7.85 -4.52
C LEU A 374 -56.95 -7.24 -5.88
N ILE A 375 -55.96 -7.12 -6.77
CA ILE A 375 -56.16 -6.64 -8.15
C ILE A 375 -57.02 -7.60 -8.95
N TRP A 376 -56.79 -8.91 -8.84
CA TRP A 376 -57.66 -9.91 -9.47
C TRP A 376 -59.09 -9.84 -8.94
N TRP A 377 -59.26 -9.65 -7.64
CA TRP A 377 -60.59 -9.61 -7.02
C TRP A 377 -61.37 -8.36 -7.41
N VAL A 378 -60.81 -7.17 -7.17
CA VAL A 378 -61.47 -5.89 -7.46
C VAL A 378 -61.50 -5.62 -8.95
N GLY A 379 -60.37 -5.76 -9.63
CA GLY A 379 -60.28 -5.56 -11.08
C GLY A 379 -61.12 -6.57 -11.83
N GLY A 380 -61.13 -7.84 -11.41
CA GLY A 380 -61.99 -8.87 -12.02
C GLY A 380 -63.47 -8.53 -11.90
N HIS A 381 -63.91 -8.01 -10.74
CA HIS A 381 -65.27 -7.52 -10.58
C HIS A 381 -65.57 -6.32 -11.50
N GLU A 382 -64.63 -5.38 -11.66
CA GLU A 382 -64.76 -4.25 -12.60
C GLU A 382 -64.82 -4.71 -14.06
N VAL A 383 -64.08 -5.75 -14.45
CA VAL A 383 -64.16 -6.37 -15.79
C VAL A 383 -65.49 -7.07 -16.01
N ILE A 384 -65.95 -7.89 -15.05
CA ILE A 384 -67.26 -8.57 -15.13
C ILE A 384 -68.40 -7.55 -15.22
N SER A 385 -68.25 -6.41 -14.55
CA SER A 385 -69.22 -5.30 -14.59
C SER A 385 -69.11 -4.44 -15.86
N GLY A 386 -68.13 -4.69 -16.74
CA GLY A 386 -67.91 -3.93 -17.96
C GLY A 386 -67.33 -2.52 -17.75
N ILE A 387 -66.79 -2.23 -16.56
CA ILE A 387 -66.22 -0.91 -16.20
C ILE A 387 -64.82 -0.74 -16.80
N ILE A 388 -64.03 -1.82 -16.82
CA ILE A 388 -62.67 -1.84 -17.38
C ILE A 388 -62.48 -3.04 -18.31
N GLU A 389 -61.50 -2.93 -19.19
CA GLU A 389 -61.06 -4.02 -20.08
C GLU A 389 -60.07 -4.94 -19.37
N ILE A 390 -60.00 -6.22 -19.74
CA ILE A 390 -59.16 -7.23 -19.08
C ILE A 390 -57.65 -7.00 -19.31
N GLY A 391 -57.27 -6.34 -20.41
CA GLY A 391 -55.91 -5.89 -20.65
C GLY A 391 -55.44 -4.86 -19.60
N VAL A 392 -56.35 -4.07 -19.01
CA VAL A 392 -56.03 -3.17 -17.88
C VAL A 392 -55.53 -3.98 -16.70
N ILE A 393 -56.25 -5.03 -16.28
CA ILE A 393 -55.81 -5.93 -15.20
C ILE A 393 -54.42 -6.51 -15.51
N THR A 394 -54.21 -6.94 -16.75
CA THR A 394 -52.95 -7.59 -17.16
C THR A 394 -51.77 -6.63 -17.08
N ALA A 395 -51.93 -5.38 -17.54
CA ALA A 395 -50.94 -4.33 -17.36
C ALA A 395 -50.70 -4.01 -15.88
N PHE A 396 -51.75 -3.94 -15.06
CA PHE A 396 -51.63 -3.71 -13.62
C PHE A 396 -50.77 -4.78 -12.95
N ILE A 397 -51.01 -6.07 -13.23
CA ILE A 397 -50.23 -7.17 -12.65
C ILE A 397 -48.75 -7.10 -13.07
N ALA A 398 -48.49 -6.79 -14.34
CA ALA A 398 -47.12 -6.62 -14.84
C ALA A 398 -46.41 -5.42 -14.16
N TYR A 399 -47.12 -4.30 -13.98
CA TYR A 399 -46.57 -3.11 -13.31
C TYR A 399 -46.40 -3.28 -11.79
N VAL A 400 -47.24 -4.08 -11.12
CA VAL A 400 -47.09 -4.40 -9.69
C VAL A 400 -45.73 -4.99 -9.38
N SER A 401 -45.31 -5.98 -10.17
CA SER A 401 -44.00 -6.61 -10.00
C SER A 401 -42.85 -5.60 -10.21
N GLN A 402 -42.99 -4.71 -11.20
CA GLN A 402 -42.02 -3.65 -11.46
C GLN A 402 -42.03 -2.53 -10.41
N PHE A 403 -43.17 -2.25 -9.76
CA PHE A 403 -43.30 -1.23 -8.72
C PHE A 403 -42.62 -1.66 -7.42
N TYR A 404 -42.83 -2.91 -7.00
CA TYR A 404 -42.26 -3.45 -5.76
C TYR A 404 -40.80 -3.89 -5.90
N GLY A 405 -40.31 -4.16 -7.11
CA GLY A 405 -38.91 -4.54 -7.36
C GLY A 405 -37.89 -3.53 -6.80
N PRO A 406 -37.95 -2.24 -7.17
CA PRO A 406 -37.09 -1.18 -6.65
C PRO A 406 -37.15 -1.04 -5.11
N ILE A 407 -38.35 -1.17 -4.54
CA ILE A 407 -38.58 -1.10 -3.08
C ILE A 407 -37.82 -2.24 -2.36
N ASN A 408 -37.89 -3.44 -2.91
CA ASN A 408 -37.15 -4.61 -2.41
C ASN A 408 -35.64 -4.45 -2.57
N ASN A 409 -35.18 -3.91 -3.71
CA ASN A 409 -33.76 -3.71 -4.00
C ASN A 409 -33.09 -2.71 -3.04
N LEU A 410 -33.83 -1.68 -2.59
CA LEU A 410 -33.30 -0.66 -1.68
C LEU A 410 -32.69 -1.24 -0.39
N SER A 411 -33.27 -2.34 0.13
CA SER A 411 -32.75 -3.02 1.33
C SER A 411 -31.39 -3.70 1.12
N ASN A 412 -31.08 -4.09 -0.13
CA ASN A 412 -29.81 -4.72 -0.49
C ASN A 412 -28.72 -3.70 -0.81
N VAL A 413 -29.09 -2.54 -1.33
CA VAL A 413 -28.15 -1.48 -1.77
C VAL A 413 -27.56 -0.72 -0.58
N LEU A 414 -28.35 -0.48 0.47
CA LEU A 414 -27.94 0.35 1.62
C LEU A 414 -26.66 -0.12 2.34
N PRO A 415 -26.47 -1.43 2.66
CA PRO A 415 -25.24 -1.90 3.30
C PRO A 415 -24.00 -1.63 2.46
N PHE A 416 -24.08 -1.81 1.14
CA PHE A 416 -22.96 -1.54 0.23
C PHE A 416 -22.69 -0.04 0.11
N ILE A 417 -23.72 0.82 0.10
CA ILE A 417 -23.52 2.28 0.18
C ILE A 417 -22.73 2.63 1.44
N GLN A 418 -23.13 2.10 2.60
CA GLN A 418 -22.44 2.35 3.86
C GLN A 418 -20.99 1.87 3.83
N GLN A 419 -20.75 0.68 3.28
CA GLN A 419 -19.40 0.13 3.10
C GLN A 419 -18.55 1.03 2.20
N SER A 420 -19.06 1.43 1.05
CA SER A 420 -18.37 2.31 0.11
C SER A 420 -18.07 3.67 0.72
N LEU A 421 -18.99 4.25 1.50
CA LEU A 421 -18.76 5.50 2.21
C LEU A 421 -17.67 5.36 3.27
N THR A 422 -17.70 4.30 4.06
CA THR A 422 -16.66 4.02 5.08
C THR A 422 -15.29 3.82 4.42
N SER A 423 -15.24 3.09 3.30
CA SER A 423 -14.00 2.91 2.54
C SER A 423 -13.50 4.24 1.96
N ALA A 424 -14.39 5.08 1.42
CA ALA A 424 -14.05 6.39 0.91
C ALA A 424 -13.58 7.36 2.01
N GLU A 425 -14.19 7.30 3.20
CA GLU A 425 -13.76 8.07 4.39
C GLU A 425 -12.33 7.73 4.75
N ARG A 426 -12.00 6.45 4.85
CA ARG A 426 -10.64 6.01 5.18
C ARG A 426 -9.61 6.38 4.13
N ILE A 427 -9.99 6.45 2.85
CA ILE A 427 -9.10 6.97 1.80
C ILE A 427 -8.94 8.48 1.95
N ARG A 428 -10.04 9.20 2.20
CA ARG A 428 -10.02 10.65 2.41
C ARG A 428 -9.15 11.02 3.61
N GLU A 429 -9.30 10.33 4.74
CA GLU A 429 -8.47 10.50 5.94
C GLU A 429 -6.99 10.41 5.60
N VAL A 430 -6.58 9.40 4.82
CA VAL A 430 -5.19 9.23 4.41
C VAL A 430 -4.73 10.38 3.51
N LEU A 431 -5.57 10.85 2.58
CA LEU A 431 -5.26 11.95 1.66
C LEU A 431 -5.30 13.35 2.30
N GLU A 432 -6.00 13.49 3.42
CA GLU A 432 -6.09 14.73 4.20
C GLU A 432 -4.87 14.94 5.11
N VAL A 433 -4.11 13.88 5.41
CA VAL A 433 -2.86 14.00 6.17
C VAL A 433 -1.83 14.75 5.32
N LYS A 434 -1.48 15.96 5.75
CA LYS A 434 -0.46 16.77 5.08
C LYS A 434 0.95 16.31 5.47
N PRO A 435 1.91 16.28 4.53
CA PRO A 435 3.32 16.09 4.87
C PRO A 435 3.79 17.16 5.85
N GLN A 436 4.44 16.72 6.94
CA GLN A 436 5.03 17.65 7.90
C GLN A 436 6.38 18.18 7.41
N ILE A 437 7.10 17.37 6.64
CA ILE A 437 8.41 17.70 6.09
C ILE A 437 8.24 17.99 4.60
N THR A 438 8.31 19.27 4.24
CA THR A 438 8.28 19.73 2.85
C THR A 438 9.48 20.60 2.54
N ASN A 439 9.73 20.80 1.25
CA ASN A 439 10.69 21.80 0.81
C ASN A 439 10.23 23.20 1.30
N PRO A 440 11.14 24.03 1.82
CA PRO A 440 10.82 25.42 2.15
C PRO A 440 10.57 26.22 0.86
N GLU A 441 9.87 27.37 0.99
CA GLU A 441 9.50 28.20 -0.17
C GLU A 441 10.70 28.70 -0.97
N ASN A 442 11.77 29.10 -0.29
CA ASN A 442 13.04 29.53 -0.88
C ASN A 442 14.17 28.60 -0.42
N PRO A 443 14.32 27.41 -1.04
CA PRO A 443 15.23 26.40 -0.54
C PRO A 443 16.68 26.74 -0.86
N LYS A 444 17.52 26.65 0.17
CA LYS A 444 18.97 26.90 0.07
C LYS A 444 19.71 25.64 -0.38
N ARG A 445 20.88 25.84 -0.98
CA ARG A 445 21.78 24.76 -1.42
C ARG A 445 23.20 25.09 -0.94
N PRO A 446 23.60 24.66 0.27
CA PRO A 446 24.95 24.90 0.77
C PRO A 446 26.00 24.23 -0.12
N ASN A 447 27.21 24.76 -0.13
CA ASN A 447 28.34 24.07 -0.76
C ASN A 447 28.71 22.85 0.07
N MET A 448 29.03 21.73 -0.59
CA MET A 448 29.35 20.47 0.07
C MET A 448 30.67 19.91 -0.51
N PRO A 449 31.48 19.18 0.29
CA PRO A 449 31.28 18.83 1.70
C PRO A 449 31.37 20.03 2.64
N ALA A 450 30.53 20.04 3.68
CA ALA A 450 30.39 21.14 4.62
C ALA A 450 30.59 20.70 6.07
N GLU A 451 30.76 21.69 6.95
CA GLU A 451 30.66 21.50 8.39
C GLU A 451 29.21 21.13 8.76
N ILE A 452 29.05 20.10 9.60
CA ILE A 452 27.75 19.68 10.16
C ILE A 452 27.79 19.95 11.66
N ARG A 453 26.84 20.74 12.17
CA ARG A 453 26.71 21.06 13.59
C ARG A 453 25.33 20.73 14.14
N PHE A 454 25.29 20.04 15.27
CA PHE A 454 24.09 19.84 16.09
C PHE A 454 24.20 20.84 17.25
N GLU A 455 23.19 21.68 17.43
CA GLU A 455 23.13 22.67 18.51
C GLU A 455 21.89 22.40 19.38
N HIS A 456 22.13 21.94 20.61
CA HIS A 456 21.10 21.63 21.61
C HIS A 456 19.95 20.77 21.08
N VAL A 457 20.27 19.71 20.33
CA VAL A 457 19.25 18.93 19.62
C VAL A 457 18.52 17.98 20.58
N TYR A 458 17.19 18.08 20.58
CA TYR A 458 16.28 17.11 21.21
C TYR A 458 15.36 16.51 20.17
N PHE A 459 15.18 15.19 20.24
CA PHE A 459 14.27 14.48 19.35
C PHE A 459 13.72 13.19 19.96
N GLY A 460 12.42 12.92 19.76
CA GLY A 460 11.77 11.64 19.99
C GLY A 460 10.73 11.34 18.90
N TYR A 461 10.60 10.07 18.51
CA TYR A 461 9.55 9.64 17.55
C TYR A 461 8.15 9.91 18.08
N ASP A 462 8.00 9.79 19.40
CA ASP A 462 6.98 10.42 20.21
C ASP A 462 7.67 11.60 20.94
N PRO A 463 7.20 12.85 20.77
CA PRO A 463 7.81 14.03 21.40
C PRO A 463 7.99 13.91 22.93
N HIS A 464 7.25 13.00 23.54
CA HIS A 464 7.20 12.81 24.98
C HIS A 464 8.23 11.80 25.50
N PHE A 465 8.81 11.01 24.60
CA PHE A 465 9.89 10.07 24.89
C PHE A 465 11.12 10.45 24.07
N PRO A 466 11.91 11.46 24.50
CA PRO A 466 13.06 11.89 23.75
C PRO A 466 14.11 10.77 23.70
N VAL A 467 14.47 10.39 22.49
CA VAL A 467 15.52 9.42 22.15
C VAL A 467 16.87 10.11 22.09
N VAL A 468 16.90 11.35 21.59
CA VAL A 468 18.05 12.24 21.52
C VAL A 468 17.80 13.41 22.48
N LYS A 469 18.78 13.72 23.33
CA LYS A 469 18.67 14.66 24.45
C LYS A 469 19.87 15.58 24.50
N ASP A 470 19.67 16.87 24.23
CA ASP A 470 20.71 17.91 24.28
C ASP A 470 22.01 17.56 23.54
N ILE A 471 21.88 17.01 22.34
CA ILE A 471 23.07 16.63 21.56
C ILE A 471 23.71 17.86 20.94
N ASN A 472 24.99 18.05 21.25
CA ASN A 472 25.87 19.04 20.64
C ASN A 472 27.03 18.29 19.99
N ILE A 473 27.13 18.37 18.67
CA ILE A 473 28.12 17.64 17.86
C ILE A 473 28.62 18.58 16.77
N GLU A 474 29.93 18.61 16.55
CA GLU A 474 30.56 19.27 15.40
C GLU A 474 31.29 18.24 14.54
N ILE A 475 31.04 18.23 13.23
CA ILE A 475 31.73 17.38 12.25
C ILE A 475 32.28 18.27 11.15
N LYS A 476 33.59 18.20 10.93
CA LYS A 476 34.29 19.04 9.94
C LYS A 476 34.17 18.46 8.53
N PRO A 477 34.29 19.30 7.48
CA PRO A 477 34.34 18.81 6.10
C PRO A 477 35.46 17.77 5.92
N GLY A 478 35.15 16.60 5.36
CA GLY A 478 36.13 15.54 5.12
C GLY A 478 36.51 14.70 6.33
N GLU A 479 35.95 14.99 7.52
CA GLU A 479 36.25 14.26 8.76
C GLU A 479 35.57 12.89 8.77
N LYS A 480 36.28 11.88 9.30
CA LYS A 480 35.74 10.54 9.58
C LYS A 480 35.33 10.43 11.04
N VAL A 481 34.03 10.34 11.29
CA VAL A 481 33.46 10.29 12.63
C VAL A 481 32.84 8.93 12.91
N ALA A 482 33.23 8.29 14.01
CA ALA A 482 32.59 7.08 14.51
C ALA A 482 31.60 7.42 15.65
N ILE A 483 30.34 7.00 15.52
CA ILE A 483 29.32 7.13 16.55
C ILE A 483 29.10 5.77 17.20
N VAL A 484 29.45 5.64 18.47
CA VAL A 484 29.41 4.38 19.23
C VAL A 484 28.48 4.51 20.43
N GLY A 485 27.98 3.38 20.94
CA GLY A 485 27.06 3.37 22.07
C GLY A 485 26.22 2.11 22.15
N LYS A 486 25.58 1.87 23.31
CA LYS A 486 24.69 0.71 23.50
C LYS A 486 23.49 0.74 22.54
N SER A 487 22.83 -0.40 22.35
CA SER A 487 21.57 -0.43 21.61
C SER A 487 20.54 0.51 22.25
N GLY A 488 19.76 1.23 21.44
CA GLY A 488 18.81 2.23 21.92
C GLY A 488 19.40 3.59 22.32
N SER A 489 20.72 3.83 22.17
CA SER A 489 21.33 5.12 22.56
C SER A 489 21.05 6.29 21.62
N GLY A 490 20.38 6.06 20.48
CA GLY A 490 19.99 7.10 19.51
C GLY A 490 20.86 7.20 18.24
N LYS A 491 21.85 6.31 18.04
CA LYS A 491 22.81 6.34 16.91
C LYS A 491 22.12 6.44 15.53
N SER A 492 21.29 5.46 15.18
CA SER A 492 20.55 5.47 13.89
C SER A 492 19.55 6.62 13.79
N THR A 493 19.12 7.19 14.92
CA THR A 493 18.23 8.36 14.93
C THR A 493 18.98 9.61 14.46
N ILE A 494 20.26 9.78 14.80
CA ILE A 494 21.10 10.85 14.26
C ILE A 494 21.20 10.75 12.73
N ALA A 495 21.42 9.55 12.18
CA ALA A 495 21.44 9.34 10.74
C ALA A 495 20.11 9.73 10.06
N LYS A 496 18.98 9.34 10.65
CA LYS A 496 17.64 9.69 10.14
C LYS A 496 17.37 11.20 10.19
N LEU A 497 17.87 11.90 11.22
CA LEU A 497 17.77 13.37 11.32
C LEU A 497 18.62 14.08 10.25
N LEU A 498 19.82 13.59 9.93
CA LEU A 498 20.67 14.14 8.86
C LEU A 498 20.08 13.99 7.45
N LEU A 499 19.26 12.96 7.23
CA LEU A 499 18.49 12.81 5.99
C LEU A 499 17.17 13.58 5.99
N ARG A 500 16.87 14.26 7.11
CA ARG A 500 15.61 14.93 7.36
C ARG A 500 14.42 14.01 7.05
N PHE A 501 14.50 12.77 7.51
CA PHE A 501 13.33 11.88 7.63
C PHE A 501 12.45 12.30 8.80
N TYR A 502 13.04 13.00 9.75
CA TYR A 502 12.43 13.63 10.90
C TYR A 502 13.01 15.03 11.06
N ASP A 503 12.19 16.00 11.48
CA ASP A 503 12.65 17.29 11.99
C ASP A 503 12.84 17.18 13.51
N VAL A 504 13.82 17.92 14.04
CA VAL A 504 14.10 17.96 15.49
C VAL A 504 12.94 18.57 16.26
N ASN A 505 12.71 18.12 17.50
CA ASN A 505 11.70 18.73 18.38
C ASN A 505 12.19 20.06 18.96
N GLU A 506 13.45 20.11 19.40
CA GLU A 506 14.11 21.33 19.89
C GLU A 506 15.56 21.39 19.39
N GLY A 507 16.14 22.60 19.37
CA GLY A 507 17.46 22.87 18.82
C GLY A 507 17.47 22.98 17.31
N ARG A 508 18.65 22.80 16.71
CA ARG A 508 18.83 22.85 15.25
C ARG A 508 20.04 22.04 14.78
N ILE A 509 19.97 21.61 13.52
CA ILE A 509 21.07 20.98 12.80
C ILE A 509 21.47 21.93 11.68
N LEU A 510 22.74 22.32 11.64
CA LEU A 510 23.31 23.23 10.66
C LEU A 510 24.22 22.47 9.69
N ILE A 511 24.14 22.77 8.41
CA ILE A 511 25.06 22.32 7.36
C ILE A 511 25.58 23.57 6.65
N ASP A 512 26.89 23.82 6.71
CA ASP A 512 27.52 25.07 6.23
C ASP A 512 26.90 26.33 6.89
N GLY A 513 26.54 26.22 8.18
CA GLY A 513 25.86 27.27 8.93
C GLY A 513 24.40 27.51 8.56
N ILE A 514 23.83 26.76 7.61
CA ILE A 514 22.41 26.83 7.21
C ILE A 514 21.62 25.75 7.94
N ASP A 515 20.50 26.11 8.55
CA ASP A 515 19.60 25.14 9.18
C ASP A 515 19.10 24.11 8.16
N ILE A 516 19.17 22.83 8.50
CA ILE A 516 18.76 21.71 7.65
C ILE A 516 17.30 21.84 7.17
N ARG A 517 16.47 22.56 7.93
CA ARG A 517 15.07 22.85 7.59
C ARG A 517 14.91 23.82 6.40
N GLU A 518 15.93 24.64 6.16
CA GLU A 518 15.98 25.64 5.07
C GLU A 518 16.61 25.11 3.78
N ILE A 519 17.17 23.89 3.80
CA ILE A 519 17.84 23.28 2.64
C ILE A 519 16.82 22.57 1.74
N ASP A 520 17.04 22.62 0.42
CA ASP A 520 16.30 21.77 -0.54
C ASP A 520 16.46 20.28 -0.17
N LEU A 521 15.38 19.60 0.20
CA LEU A 521 15.35 18.19 0.59
C LEU A 521 15.92 17.28 -0.49
N ASN A 522 15.60 17.55 -1.75
CA ASN A 522 16.09 16.77 -2.88
C ASN A 522 17.61 16.94 -3.04
N TYR A 523 18.13 18.16 -2.88
CA TYR A 523 19.56 18.45 -2.86
C TYR A 523 20.25 17.76 -1.69
N LEU A 524 19.74 17.94 -0.46
CA LEU A 524 20.25 17.29 0.75
C LEU A 524 20.34 15.77 0.57
N ARG A 525 19.24 15.15 0.15
CA ARG A 525 19.17 13.70 -0.04
C ARG A 525 19.98 13.22 -1.24
N ARG A 526 20.35 14.05 -2.22
CA ARG A 526 21.35 13.69 -3.24
C ARG A 526 22.78 13.76 -2.69
N LYS A 527 23.05 14.75 -1.84
CA LYS A 527 24.37 15.05 -1.27
C LYS A 527 24.76 14.15 -0.10
N VAL A 528 23.80 13.50 0.55
CA VAL A 528 24.00 12.52 1.63
C VAL A 528 23.60 11.12 1.14
N ALA A 529 24.47 10.12 1.27
CA ALA A 529 24.07 8.72 1.12
C ALA A 529 24.07 8.00 2.47
N TYR A 530 23.14 7.06 2.60
CA TYR A 530 22.93 6.28 3.80
C TYR A 530 22.86 4.80 3.44
N VAL A 531 23.73 4.03 4.07
CA VAL A 531 23.77 2.57 3.99
C VAL A 531 23.18 2.04 5.30
N PRO A 532 21.93 1.57 5.31
CA PRO A 532 21.28 1.06 6.51
C PRO A 532 21.85 -0.30 6.93
N GLN A 533 21.71 -0.62 8.22
CA GLN A 533 22.01 -1.94 8.79
C GLN A 533 21.20 -3.04 8.07
N ASP A 534 19.87 -2.86 7.99
CA ASP A 534 18.98 -3.75 7.25
C ASP A 534 18.81 -3.29 5.81
N VAL A 535 19.60 -3.86 4.91
CA VAL A 535 19.53 -3.55 3.48
C VAL A 535 18.23 -4.07 2.88
N VAL A 536 17.48 -3.16 2.25
CA VAL A 536 16.30 -3.50 1.44
C VAL A 536 16.63 -3.34 -0.04
N LEU A 537 16.41 -4.42 -0.78
CA LEU A 537 16.54 -4.48 -2.24
C LEU A 537 15.16 -4.64 -2.89
N PHE A 538 15.01 -4.09 -4.08
CA PHE A 538 13.81 -4.27 -4.89
C PHE A 538 13.85 -5.62 -5.60
N ASP A 539 12.67 -6.23 -5.81
CA ASP A 539 12.51 -7.45 -6.60
C ASP A 539 12.64 -7.14 -8.11
N THR A 540 13.88 -6.97 -8.54
CA THR A 540 14.28 -6.55 -9.89
C THR A 540 15.76 -6.86 -10.09
N THR A 541 16.34 -6.42 -11.20
CA THR A 541 17.72 -6.73 -11.57
C THR A 541 18.74 -6.15 -10.59
N VAL A 542 19.92 -6.78 -10.55
CA VAL A 542 21.09 -6.25 -9.84
C VAL A 542 21.42 -4.83 -10.32
N GLY A 543 21.46 -4.60 -11.63
CA GLY A 543 21.75 -3.30 -12.24
C GLY A 543 20.78 -2.21 -11.78
N TYR A 544 19.48 -2.50 -11.78
CA TYR A 544 18.46 -1.56 -11.30
C TYR A 544 18.67 -1.20 -9.81
N ASN A 545 18.92 -2.21 -8.97
CA ASN A 545 19.17 -2.00 -7.55
C ASN A 545 20.40 -1.13 -7.28
N VAL A 546 21.41 -1.18 -8.15
CA VAL A 546 22.65 -0.41 -8.03
C VAL A 546 22.46 1.03 -8.50
N VAL A 547 21.76 1.24 -9.63
CA VAL A 547 21.54 2.58 -10.22
C VAL A 547 20.47 3.40 -9.49
N TYR A 548 19.58 2.78 -8.70
CA TYR A 548 18.43 3.42 -8.05
C TYR A 548 18.66 4.81 -7.41
N GLY A 549 19.89 5.09 -6.95
CA GLY A 549 20.26 6.38 -6.34
C GLY A 549 20.54 7.54 -7.31
N THR A 550 20.56 7.33 -8.62
CA THR A 550 20.86 8.35 -9.63
C THR A 550 20.27 8.01 -11.00
N ASP A 551 20.08 9.03 -11.83
CA ASP A 551 19.58 8.87 -13.19
C ASP A 551 20.73 8.70 -14.20
N ASN A 552 20.48 7.93 -15.26
CA ASN A 552 21.23 7.93 -16.52
C ASN A 552 22.74 7.62 -16.41
N LEU A 553 23.07 6.46 -15.83
CA LEU A 553 24.46 5.97 -15.76
C LEU A 553 24.78 4.95 -16.85
N SER A 554 26.06 4.91 -17.23
CA SER A 554 26.57 3.88 -18.13
C SER A 554 26.79 2.57 -17.38
N GLU A 555 26.74 1.44 -18.10
CA GLU A 555 27.05 0.11 -17.58
C GLU A 555 28.46 0.02 -17.01
N VAL A 556 29.38 0.84 -17.54
CA VAL A 556 30.75 0.98 -17.05
C VAL A 556 30.77 1.53 -15.64
N ASP A 557 29.90 2.49 -15.32
CA ASP A 557 29.80 3.08 -13.98
C ASP A 557 29.20 2.08 -12.98
N ILE A 558 28.22 1.29 -13.43
CA ILE A 558 27.65 0.17 -12.64
C ILE A 558 28.74 -0.85 -12.29
N ILE A 559 29.50 -1.29 -13.30
CA ILE A 559 30.61 -2.23 -13.09
C ILE A 559 31.65 -1.62 -12.16
N ARG A 560 32.03 -0.36 -12.38
CA ARG A 560 33.02 0.34 -11.54
C ARG A 560 32.58 0.33 -10.08
N ALA A 561 31.34 0.73 -9.79
CA ALA A 561 30.83 0.78 -8.42
C ALA A 561 30.75 -0.61 -7.78
N CYS A 562 30.36 -1.64 -8.52
CA CYS A 562 30.33 -3.01 -8.00
C CYS A 562 31.72 -3.63 -7.82
N LYS A 563 32.72 -3.25 -8.63
CA LYS A 563 34.12 -3.65 -8.42
C LYS A 563 34.70 -3.00 -7.18
N ILE A 564 34.46 -1.70 -7.03
CA ILE A 564 34.78 -0.97 -5.81
C ILE A 564 34.11 -1.65 -4.61
N ALA A 565 32.81 -1.93 -4.66
CA ALA A 565 32.13 -2.64 -3.58
C ALA A 565 32.50 -4.13 -3.44
N LYS A 566 33.47 -4.64 -4.23
CA LYS A 566 33.95 -6.04 -4.21
C LYS A 566 32.84 -7.09 -4.37
N ILE A 567 31.83 -6.78 -5.19
CA ILE A 567 30.72 -7.70 -5.49
C ILE A 567 30.64 -8.08 -6.96
N HIS A 568 31.41 -7.43 -7.84
CA HIS A 568 31.43 -7.71 -9.28
C HIS A 568 31.66 -9.20 -9.58
N ASP A 569 32.67 -9.82 -8.98
CA ASP A 569 33.01 -11.23 -9.27
C ASP A 569 31.91 -12.20 -8.80
N GLU A 570 31.12 -11.83 -7.81
CA GLU A 570 29.94 -12.60 -7.37
C GLU A 570 28.77 -12.39 -8.33
N ILE A 571 28.56 -11.15 -8.79
CA ILE A 571 27.53 -10.82 -9.78
C ILE A 571 27.80 -11.58 -11.07
N VAL A 572 29.02 -11.62 -11.60
CA VAL A 572 29.38 -12.30 -12.85
C VAL A 572 29.17 -13.82 -12.80
N LYS A 573 29.04 -14.41 -11.59
CA LYS A 573 28.71 -15.83 -11.40
C LYS A 573 27.20 -16.08 -11.39
N LEU A 574 26.37 -15.05 -11.27
CA LEU A 574 24.93 -15.16 -11.38
C LEU A 574 24.53 -15.47 -12.83
N PRO A 575 23.41 -16.18 -13.07
CA PRO A 575 22.98 -16.60 -14.41
C PRO A 575 22.93 -15.48 -15.45
N PHE A 576 22.59 -14.25 -15.04
CA PHE A 576 22.47 -13.09 -15.94
C PHE A 576 23.38 -11.93 -15.56
N ALA A 577 24.38 -12.17 -14.73
CA ALA A 577 25.21 -11.12 -14.16
C ALA A 577 24.36 -9.96 -13.61
N TYR A 578 24.46 -8.76 -14.20
CA TYR A 578 23.76 -7.57 -13.73
C TYR A 578 22.25 -7.57 -14.02
N ASP A 579 21.77 -8.38 -14.95
CA ASP A 579 20.34 -8.50 -15.23
C ASP A 579 19.64 -9.58 -14.38
N THR A 580 20.36 -10.18 -13.41
CA THR A 580 19.79 -11.19 -12.52
C THR A 580 18.78 -10.55 -11.57
N ILE A 581 17.56 -11.10 -11.53
CA ILE A 581 16.52 -10.68 -10.58
C ILE A 581 16.81 -11.25 -9.20
N LEU A 582 16.77 -10.40 -8.18
CA LEU A 582 17.21 -10.75 -6.81
C LEU A 582 16.13 -11.37 -5.91
N GLY A 583 14.87 -11.41 -6.37
CA GLY A 583 13.73 -11.86 -5.58
C GLY A 583 13.29 -10.81 -4.54
N GLU A 584 12.17 -11.09 -3.88
CA GLU A 584 11.63 -10.23 -2.82
C GLU A 584 12.70 -9.90 -1.77
N ARG A 585 13.00 -8.61 -1.58
CA ARG A 585 14.00 -8.12 -0.61
C ARG A 585 15.41 -8.71 -0.79
N GLY A 586 15.74 -9.23 -1.98
CA GLY A 586 17.06 -9.80 -2.26
C GLY A 586 17.32 -11.14 -1.57
N THR A 587 16.31 -12.01 -1.50
CA THR A 587 16.41 -13.34 -0.88
C THR A 587 17.48 -14.24 -1.48
N TYR A 588 17.91 -14.00 -2.72
CA TYR A 588 18.94 -14.83 -3.38
C TYR A 588 20.37 -14.44 -3.02
N LEU A 589 20.55 -13.36 -2.27
CA LEU A 589 21.85 -12.90 -1.82
C LEU A 589 22.09 -13.26 -0.35
N SER A 590 23.34 -13.52 0.01
CA SER A 590 23.78 -13.56 1.41
C SER A 590 23.65 -12.18 2.06
N GLY A 591 23.66 -12.11 3.40
CA GLY A 591 23.63 -10.83 4.12
C GLY A 591 24.76 -9.89 3.69
N GLY A 592 25.98 -10.44 3.59
CA GLY A 592 27.15 -9.71 3.11
C GLY A 592 27.06 -9.22 1.66
N GLN A 593 26.50 -10.05 0.76
CA GLN A 593 26.26 -9.65 -0.63
C GLN A 593 25.25 -8.50 -0.71
N ARG A 594 24.16 -8.53 0.08
CA ARG A 594 23.21 -7.41 0.16
C ARG A 594 23.89 -6.13 0.65
N GLN A 595 24.72 -6.22 1.69
CA GLN A 595 25.50 -5.08 2.20
C GLN A 595 26.42 -4.50 1.12
N ARG A 596 27.24 -5.32 0.46
CA ARG A 596 28.10 -4.88 -0.65
C ARG A 596 27.31 -4.22 -1.79
N LEU A 597 26.13 -4.74 -2.12
CA LEU A 597 25.28 -4.12 -3.14
C LEU A 597 24.72 -2.76 -2.71
N SER A 598 24.36 -2.60 -1.43
CA SER A 598 23.97 -1.32 -0.84
C SER A 598 25.10 -0.29 -0.87
N ILE A 599 26.34 -0.75 -0.61
CA ILE A 599 27.53 0.07 -0.73
C ILE A 599 27.74 0.51 -2.19
N ALA A 600 27.61 -0.41 -3.17
CA ALA A 600 27.66 -0.06 -4.60
C ALA A 600 26.64 1.03 -4.97
N ARG A 601 25.41 0.94 -4.46
CA ARG A 601 24.36 1.97 -4.61
C ARG A 601 24.78 3.33 -4.03
N ALA A 602 25.42 3.34 -2.87
CA ALA A 602 25.93 4.57 -2.26
C ALA A 602 27.12 5.18 -3.04
N ILE A 603 28.00 4.33 -3.58
CA ILE A 603 29.15 4.75 -4.41
C ILE A 603 28.66 5.43 -5.68
N ILE A 604 27.70 4.81 -6.38
CA ILE A 604 27.14 5.34 -7.63
C ILE A 604 26.55 6.73 -7.46
N LYS A 605 25.88 6.95 -6.34
CA LYS A 605 25.25 8.23 -6.01
C LYS A 605 26.28 9.37 -5.87
N ASN A 606 27.55 9.01 -5.62
CA ASN A 606 28.67 9.93 -5.42
C ASN A 606 28.33 11.12 -4.47
N PRO A 607 27.90 10.84 -3.23
CA PRO A 607 27.53 11.87 -2.25
C PRO A 607 28.76 12.61 -1.71
N ASP A 608 28.54 13.74 -1.03
CA ASP A 608 29.56 14.47 -0.27
C ASP A 608 29.62 14.05 1.20
N VAL A 609 28.54 13.45 1.72
CA VAL A 609 28.45 12.85 3.05
C VAL A 609 28.02 11.39 2.94
N LEU A 610 28.79 10.49 3.55
CA LEU A 610 28.51 9.06 3.61
C LEU A 610 28.15 8.67 5.05
N ILE A 611 26.99 8.04 5.24
CA ILE A 611 26.56 7.49 6.52
C ILE A 611 26.47 5.97 6.40
N PHE A 612 27.27 5.26 7.18
CA PHE A 612 27.27 3.80 7.25
C PHE A 612 26.71 3.36 8.61
N ASP A 613 25.60 2.63 8.63
CA ASP A 613 25.00 2.08 9.85
C ASP A 613 25.23 0.57 9.90
N GLU A 614 26.20 0.16 10.72
CA GLU A 614 26.65 -1.24 10.88
C GLU A 614 26.83 -1.99 9.54
N ALA A 615 27.42 -1.30 8.56
CA ALA A 615 27.48 -1.78 7.18
C ALA A 615 28.32 -3.06 6.98
N THR A 616 29.17 -3.41 7.96
CA THR A 616 30.05 -4.60 7.92
C THR A 616 29.67 -5.70 8.92
N SER A 617 28.66 -5.49 9.76
CA SER A 617 28.35 -6.37 10.91
C SER A 617 27.97 -7.81 10.56
N ASN A 618 27.60 -8.07 9.30
CA ASN A 618 27.22 -9.40 8.81
C ASN A 618 28.30 -10.07 7.94
N LEU A 619 29.53 -9.54 7.96
CA LEU A 619 30.66 -10.04 7.18
C LEU A 619 31.63 -10.85 8.06
N ASP A 620 32.35 -11.79 7.43
CA ASP A 620 33.52 -12.39 8.07
C ASP A 620 34.67 -11.38 8.19
N VAL A 621 35.59 -11.59 9.13
CA VAL A 621 36.67 -10.64 9.47
C VAL A 621 37.54 -10.24 8.27
N THR A 622 37.81 -11.18 7.36
CA THR A 622 38.57 -10.90 6.14
C THR A 622 37.78 -10.02 5.16
N SER A 623 36.54 -10.39 4.86
CA SER A 623 35.64 -9.58 4.02
C SER A 623 35.36 -8.20 4.62
N GLU A 624 35.24 -8.10 5.94
CA GLU A 624 34.98 -6.86 6.66
C GLU A 624 36.11 -5.84 6.47
N ARG A 625 37.37 -6.25 6.71
CA ARG A 625 38.54 -5.37 6.47
C ARG A 625 38.62 -4.93 5.02
N GLU A 626 38.42 -5.88 4.11
CA GLU A 626 38.46 -5.62 2.69
C GLU A 626 37.39 -4.66 2.19
N VAL A 627 36.18 -4.73 2.75
CA VAL A 627 35.08 -3.81 2.44
C VAL A 627 35.33 -2.45 3.08
N TYR A 628 35.83 -2.41 4.32
CA TYR A 628 36.20 -1.17 5.01
C TYR A 628 37.26 -0.39 4.23
N GLU A 629 38.35 -1.03 3.81
CA GLU A 629 39.42 -0.40 3.03
C GLU A 629 38.85 0.27 1.76
N THR A 630 38.00 -0.44 1.02
CA THR A 630 37.41 0.15 -0.17
C THR A 630 36.42 1.28 0.16
N MET A 631 35.63 1.14 1.22
CA MET A 631 34.75 2.21 1.70
C MET A 631 35.57 3.47 2.00
N MET A 632 36.73 3.34 2.65
CA MET A 632 37.62 4.45 2.95
C MET A 632 38.23 5.07 1.70
N ASP A 633 38.61 4.27 0.71
CA ASP A 633 39.14 4.76 -0.56
C ASP A 633 38.12 5.59 -1.35
N VAL A 634 36.86 5.15 -1.41
CA VAL A 634 35.79 5.93 -2.08
C VAL A 634 35.41 7.17 -1.29
N SER A 635 35.62 7.12 0.02
CA SER A 635 35.33 8.23 0.92
C SER A 635 36.39 9.33 0.89
N LYS A 636 37.46 9.20 0.10
CA LYS A 636 38.49 10.24 -0.04
C LYS A 636 37.85 11.56 -0.46
N GLY A 637 38.07 12.61 0.34
CA GLY A 637 37.53 13.95 0.12
C GLY A 637 36.05 14.14 0.52
N LYS A 638 35.45 13.17 1.23
CA LYS A 638 34.06 13.19 1.69
C LYS A 638 33.99 13.14 3.21
N THR A 639 32.93 13.67 3.79
CA THR A 639 32.65 13.48 5.23
C THR A 639 32.06 12.09 5.45
N VAL A 640 32.56 11.35 6.44
CA VAL A 640 32.11 9.98 6.72
C VAL A 640 31.60 9.88 8.14
N ILE A 641 30.40 9.34 8.32
CA ILE A 641 29.79 9.07 9.62
C ILE A 641 29.54 7.56 9.70
N MET A 642 30.23 6.88 10.61
CA MET A 642 30.11 5.45 10.83
C MET A 642 29.41 5.19 12.16
N ILE A 643 28.21 4.61 12.11
CA ILE A 643 27.57 4.04 13.29
C ILE A 643 28.02 2.60 13.35
N THR A 644 28.89 2.28 14.30
CA THR A 644 29.61 1.00 14.30
C THR A 644 29.93 0.51 15.71
N HIS A 645 30.11 -0.80 15.82
CA HIS A 645 30.67 -1.46 16.99
C HIS A 645 31.98 -2.18 16.65
N ASN A 646 32.51 -2.00 15.44
CA ASN A 646 33.78 -2.58 15.02
C ASN A 646 34.96 -1.71 15.51
N VAL A 647 35.84 -2.32 16.31
CA VAL A 647 37.06 -1.67 16.84
C VAL A 647 37.93 -1.09 15.73
N HIS A 648 38.12 -1.81 14.63
CA HIS A 648 38.97 -1.37 13.53
C HIS A 648 38.46 -0.06 12.92
N GLU A 649 37.17 0.05 12.66
CA GLU A 649 36.56 1.26 12.10
C GLU A 649 36.66 2.44 13.07
N VAL A 650 36.38 2.17 14.34
CA VAL A 650 36.44 3.16 15.41
C VAL A 650 37.87 3.67 15.61
N MET A 651 38.86 2.78 15.67
CA MET A 651 40.26 3.15 15.91
C MET A 651 40.90 3.91 14.74
N ASN A 652 40.37 3.74 13.53
CA ASN A 652 40.80 4.46 12.33
C ASN A 652 39.95 5.71 12.02
N SER A 653 39.03 6.09 12.91
CA SER A 653 38.28 7.35 12.80
C SER A 653 39.11 8.55 13.29
N ASP A 654 38.88 9.72 12.69
CA ASP A 654 39.50 10.97 13.13
C ASP A 654 38.94 11.40 14.49
N LYS A 655 37.66 11.06 14.73
CA LYS A 655 36.90 11.45 15.91
C LYS A 655 35.86 10.40 16.28
N VAL A 656 35.72 10.13 17.57
CA VAL A 656 34.71 9.23 18.14
C VAL A 656 33.73 10.03 18.99
N ILE A 657 32.45 9.73 18.84
CA ILE A 657 31.34 10.27 19.64
C ILE A 657 30.66 9.10 20.34
N VAL A 658 30.68 9.10 21.67
CA VAL A 658 30.06 8.06 22.50
C VAL A 658 28.69 8.53 22.96
N LEU A 659 27.66 7.80 22.55
CA LEU A 659 26.27 8.04 22.96
C LEU A 659 25.83 7.08 24.05
N SER A 660 25.23 7.63 25.10
CA SER A 660 24.58 6.88 26.17
C SER A 660 23.27 7.56 26.59
N ASN A 661 22.18 6.79 26.64
CA ASN A 661 20.84 7.27 27.01
C ASN A 661 20.40 8.55 26.27
N GLY A 662 20.75 8.65 24.98
CA GLY A 662 20.39 9.79 24.12
C GLY A 662 21.29 11.02 24.24
N LYS A 663 22.36 10.96 25.05
CA LYS A 663 23.31 12.06 25.27
C LYS A 663 24.71 11.71 24.77
N VAL A 664 25.46 12.72 24.36
CA VAL A 664 26.92 12.59 24.15
C VAL A 664 27.58 12.55 25.52
N VAL A 665 28.27 11.45 25.85
CA VAL A 665 28.98 11.30 27.13
C VAL A 665 30.48 11.49 26.99
N GLU A 666 31.05 11.13 25.83
CA GLU A 666 32.47 11.29 25.53
C GLU A 666 32.65 11.63 24.05
N GLU A 667 33.66 12.45 23.77
CA GLU A 667 34.04 12.86 22.43
C GLU A 667 35.55 13.10 22.38
N GLY A 668 36.21 12.69 21.29
CA GLY A 668 37.63 12.92 21.08
C GLY A 668 38.27 11.91 20.12
N LYS A 669 39.60 11.90 20.04
CA LYS A 669 40.32 10.90 19.25
C LYS A 669 40.25 9.52 19.93
N PRO A 670 40.22 8.41 19.17
CA PRO A 670 40.10 7.07 19.74
C PRO A 670 41.12 6.76 20.85
N ILE A 671 42.41 7.07 20.59
CA ILE A 671 43.51 6.82 21.55
C ILE A 671 43.36 7.65 22.82
N GLU A 672 42.87 8.90 22.71
CA GLU A 672 42.64 9.76 23.86
C GLU A 672 41.51 9.23 24.73
N LEU A 673 40.42 8.73 24.12
CA LEU A 673 39.30 8.13 24.83
C LEU A 673 39.66 6.81 25.51
N LEU A 674 40.53 5.99 24.91
CA LEU A 674 41.07 4.79 25.57
C LEU A 674 41.84 5.13 26.83
N ASN A 675 42.70 6.15 26.76
CA ASN A 675 43.51 6.58 27.89
C ASN A 675 42.68 7.18 29.03
N LYS A 676 41.54 7.83 28.70
CA LYS A 676 40.58 8.33 29.70
C LYS A 676 39.91 7.22 30.50
N LYS A 677 39.94 5.96 30.02
CA LYS A 677 39.30 4.79 30.67
C LYS A 677 37.82 4.99 31.00
N GLY A 678 37.13 5.76 30.16
CA GLY A 678 35.71 6.08 30.28
C GLY A 678 34.77 5.01 29.74
N GLU A 679 33.54 5.40 29.38
CA GLU A 679 32.53 4.55 28.75
C GLU A 679 33.03 3.96 27.42
N PHE A 680 33.79 4.74 26.63
CA PHE A 680 34.45 4.22 25.42
C PHE A 680 35.34 3.01 25.73
N TYR A 681 36.23 3.16 26.70
CA TYR A 681 37.14 2.09 27.12
C TYR A 681 36.38 0.86 27.62
N LYS A 682 35.30 1.06 28.40
CA LYS A 682 34.48 -0.07 28.88
C LYS A 682 33.84 -0.86 27.74
N MET A 683 33.44 -0.19 26.65
CA MET A 683 32.85 -0.85 25.47
C MET A 683 33.87 -1.70 24.72
N PHE A 684 35.12 -1.24 24.62
CA PHE A 684 36.11 -1.83 23.72
C PHE A 684 37.29 -2.55 24.39
N LYS A 685 37.44 -2.48 25.73
CA LYS A 685 38.57 -3.07 26.47
C LYS A 685 38.80 -4.57 26.20
N GLU A 686 37.73 -5.35 25.99
CA GLU A 686 37.82 -6.79 25.78
C GLU A 686 38.24 -7.10 24.35
N GLN A 687 37.66 -6.40 23.37
CA GLN A 687 38.00 -6.55 21.96
C GLN A 687 39.42 -6.05 21.65
N ILE A 688 39.87 -4.99 22.34
CA ILE A 688 41.25 -4.46 22.21
C ILE A 688 42.29 -5.37 22.89
N ASN A 689 41.89 -6.18 23.88
CA ASN A 689 42.80 -7.14 24.51
C ASN A 689 42.95 -8.43 23.69
N GLU A 690 41.93 -8.83 22.93
CA GLU A 690 42.00 -10.00 22.04
C GLU A 690 42.66 -9.69 20.69
N GLU A 691 42.58 -8.45 20.21
CA GLU A 691 43.29 -8.00 19.02
C GLU A 691 44.55 -7.20 19.40
N ASN A 692 45.75 -7.76 19.15
CA ASN A 692 47.02 -7.01 19.19
C ASN A 692 47.04 -5.93 18.07
N ILE A 693 46.41 -4.79 18.32
CA ILE A 693 46.09 -3.74 17.34
C ILE A 693 47.32 -2.92 16.87
N PHE A 694 48.50 -3.06 17.48
CA PHE A 694 49.68 -2.27 17.09
C PHE A 694 50.73 -3.00 16.21
N ALA A 695 50.50 -4.25 15.78
CA ALA A 695 51.55 -5.06 15.14
C ALA A 695 51.37 -5.40 13.65
N ARG A 696 50.38 -4.85 12.93
CA ARG A 696 50.18 -5.17 11.48
C ARG A 696 49.95 -3.98 10.55
N MET A 697 50.39 -2.77 10.90
CA MET A 697 50.37 -1.63 9.97
C MET A 697 51.77 -1.35 9.40
N LYS A 698 52.09 -2.04 8.31
CA LYS A 698 53.01 -1.62 7.24
C LYS A 698 52.96 -2.64 6.09
N GLN A 699 51.82 -2.75 5.43
CA GLN A 699 51.86 -3.05 4.00
C GLN A 699 51.32 -1.81 3.30
N ASN A 700 52.20 -1.21 2.50
CA ASN A 700 51.83 -0.15 1.57
C ASN A 700 50.67 -0.69 0.72
N SER A 701 49.46 -0.17 0.95
CA SER A 701 48.40 -0.20 -0.06
C SER A 701 48.94 0.58 -1.24
N LYS A 702 49.51 -0.13 -2.22
CA LYS A 702 49.67 0.44 -3.56
C LYS A 702 48.28 0.89 -3.97
N GLU A 703 48.12 2.17 -4.31
CA GLU A 703 46.93 2.66 -4.99
C GLU A 703 46.83 1.91 -6.33
N GLU A 704 46.21 0.73 -6.33
CA GLU A 704 45.65 0.20 -7.56
C GLU A 704 44.43 1.06 -7.85
N LYS A 705 44.60 2.06 -8.73
CA LYS A 705 43.45 2.65 -9.42
C LYS A 705 42.66 1.49 -9.99
N ILE A 706 41.43 1.29 -9.52
CA ILE A 706 40.49 0.33 -10.10
C ILE A 706 40.13 0.87 -11.48
N ILE A 707 40.97 0.55 -12.47
CA ILE A 707 40.77 0.91 -13.87
C ILE A 707 39.81 -0.14 -14.42
N VAL A 708 38.66 0.33 -14.88
CA VAL A 708 37.81 -0.49 -15.73
C VAL A 708 38.49 -0.56 -17.09
N ASN A 709 38.99 -1.74 -17.47
CA ASN A 709 39.77 -1.93 -18.70
C ASN A 709 38.86 -1.93 -19.93
N LEU A 710 38.23 -0.79 -20.21
CA LEU A 710 37.44 -0.58 -21.40
C LEU A 710 38.38 -0.48 -22.61
N ILE A 711 38.22 -1.38 -23.57
CA ILE A 711 38.99 -1.40 -24.80
C ILE A 711 38.49 -0.30 -25.75
N ASP A 712 39.43 0.38 -26.43
CA ASP A 712 39.12 1.12 -27.66
C ASP A 712 38.97 0.13 -28.84
N ILE A 713 37.73 -0.03 -29.29
CA ILE A 713 37.31 -1.01 -30.30
C ILE A 713 38.02 -0.79 -31.64
N HIS A 714 38.43 0.44 -31.96
CA HIS A 714 39.07 0.75 -33.24
C HIS A 714 40.47 0.12 -33.41
N ASN A 715 41.09 -0.34 -32.32
CA ASN A 715 42.45 -0.88 -32.31
C ASN A 715 42.53 -2.34 -31.81
N VAL A 716 41.44 -3.10 -31.92
CA VAL A 716 41.37 -4.50 -31.48
C VAL A 716 41.07 -5.46 -32.62
N LYS A 717 41.79 -6.59 -32.63
CA LYS A 717 41.46 -7.77 -33.44
C LYS A 717 41.18 -8.96 -32.53
N ILE A 718 40.13 -9.71 -32.84
CA ILE A 718 39.74 -10.91 -32.10
C ILE A 718 39.84 -12.11 -33.06
N ASP A 719 40.70 -13.06 -32.73
CA ASP A 719 40.89 -14.30 -33.48
C ASP A 719 40.39 -15.51 -32.67
N GLN A 720 40.12 -16.61 -33.38
CA GLN A 720 39.59 -17.82 -32.78
C GLN A 720 40.67 -18.50 -31.93
N SER A 721 40.35 -18.81 -30.67
CA SER A 721 41.26 -19.53 -29.78
C SER A 721 41.13 -21.06 -29.93
N VAL A 722 41.87 -21.80 -29.10
CA VAL A 722 41.94 -23.27 -29.14
C VAL A 722 40.56 -23.92 -28.88
N ARG A 723 39.74 -23.34 -28.00
CA ARG A 723 38.36 -23.80 -27.73
C ARG A 723 37.34 -22.87 -28.41
N ARG A 724 36.24 -23.45 -28.88
CA ARG A 724 35.14 -22.68 -29.50
C ARG A 724 34.46 -21.69 -28.54
N SER A 725 34.56 -21.93 -27.23
CA SER A 725 34.09 -21.05 -26.17
C SER A 725 35.06 -19.93 -25.80
N THR A 726 36.21 -19.82 -26.46
CA THR A 726 37.27 -18.87 -26.09
C THR A 726 37.79 -18.10 -27.30
N VAL A 727 38.33 -16.91 -27.05
CA VAL A 727 38.87 -16.01 -28.07
C VAL A 727 40.27 -15.54 -27.70
N ASP A 728 41.08 -15.26 -28.72
CA ASP A 728 42.39 -14.61 -28.57
C ASP A 728 42.24 -13.14 -28.98
N VAL A 729 42.69 -12.23 -28.13
CA VAL A 729 42.53 -10.77 -28.33
C VAL A 729 43.89 -10.13 -28.55
N ILE A 730 44.01 -9.41 -29.67
CA ILE A 730 45.19 -8.64 -30.03
C ILE A 730 44.89 -7.16 -29.81
N TYR A 731 45.55 -6.56 -28.81
CA TYR A 731 45.38 -5.14 -28.47
C TYR A 731 46.75 -4.51 -28.21
N GLN A 732 47.01 -3.36 -28.84
CA GLN A 732 48.28 -2.61 -28.70
C GLN A 732 49.54 -3.48 -28.92
N GLY A 733 49.49 -4.42 -29.87
CA GLY A 733 50.62 -5.31 -30.19
C GLY A 733 50.87 -6.46 -29.20
N LYS A 734 50.06 -6.61 -28.14
CA LYS A 734 50.08 -7.77 -27.24
C LYS A 734 48.95 -8.74 -27.57
N VAL A 735 49.24 -10.03 -27.45
CA VAL A 735 48.28 -11.12 -27.68
C VAL A 735 47.87 -11.72 -26.33
N TYR A 736 46.58 -11.66 -26.03
CA TYR A 736 45.95 -12.25 -24.86
C TYR A 736 45.21 -13.50 -25.31
N ARG A 737 45.61 -14.67 -24.80
CA ARG A 737 45.09 -15.96 -25.29
C ARG A 737 44.06 -16.56 -24.33
N VAL A 738 43.16 -17.36 -24.90
CA VAL A 738 42.18 -18.19 -24.16
C VAL A 738 41.27 -17.35 -23.26
N LEU A 739 40.74 -16.24 -23.78
CA LEU A 739 39.77 -15.41 -23.06
C LEU A 739 38.35 -15.95 -23.24
N VAL A 740 37.59 -16.00 -22.16
CA VAL A 740 36.18 -16.42 -22.09
C VAL A 740 35.30 -15.16 -22.18
N PRO A 741 34.57 -14.95 -23.29
CA PRO A 741 33.61 -13.85 -23.38
C PRO A 741 32.33 -14.16 -22.60
N LYS A 742 31.87 -13.18 -21.79
CA LYS A 742 30.63 -13.21 -21.01
C LYS A 742 29.80 -11.95 -21.25
N MET A 743 28.48 -12.11 -21.37
CA MET A 743 27.55 -10.98 -21.38
C MET A 743 27.30 -10.53 -19.94
N LEU A 744 27.52 -9.24 -19.68
CA LEU A 744 27.32 -8.68 -18.33
C LEU A 744 25.91 -8.09 -18.14
N PHE A 745 25.31 -7.65 -19.23
CA PHE A 745 23.95 -7.11 -19.32
C PHE A 745 23.18 -7.82 -20.44
N PRO A 746 22.98 -9.15 -20.35
CA PRO A 746 22.44 -9.95 -21.44
C PRO A 746 21.07 -9.49 -21.95
N ILE A 747 20.29 -8.78 -21.14
CA ILE A 747 18.94 -8.35 -21.48
C ILE A 747 18.89 -6.84 -21.75
N THR A 748 19.46 -6.04 -20.85
CA THR A 748 19.39 -4.57 -20.91
C THR A 748 20.39 -3.98 -21.89
N LYS A 749 21.59 -4.56 -22.04
CA LYS A 749 22.60 -4.15 -23.04
C LYS A 749 23.41 -5.35 -23.55
N PRO A 750 22.82 -6.18 -24.44
CA PRO A 750 23.45 -7.42 -24.91
C PRO A 750 24.74 -7.21 -25.71
N THR A 751 25.02 -5.98 -26.14
CA THR A 751 26.25 -5.61 -26.83
C THR A 751 27.45 -5.41 -25.90
N PHE A 752 27.22 -5.37 -24.58
CA PHE A 752 28.26 -5.19 -23.58
C PHE A 752 28.86 -6.53 -23.15
N ILE A 753 30.17 -6.70 -23.33
CA ILE A 753 30.87 -7.97 -23.08
C ILE A 753 32.05 -7.75 -22.15
N GLY A 754 32.23 -8.67 -21.19
CA GLY A 754 33.47 -8.83 -20.47
C GLY A 754 34.27 -10.04 -20.98
N LEU A 755 35.59 -9.89 -21.05
CA LEU A 755 36.53 -10.93 -21.45
C LEU A 755 37.35 -11.34 -20.23
N TYR A 756 37.26 -12.62 -19.86
CA TYR A 756 37.85 -13.18 -18.64
C TYR A 756 38.92 -14.21 -18.98
N ASP A 757 39.95 -14.34 -18.15
CA ASP A 757 40.88 -15.47 -18.28
C ASP A 757 40.30 -16.78 -17.71
N GLU A 758 41.05 -17.88 -17.82
CA GLU A 758 40.62 -19.19 -17.28
C GLU A 758 40.49 -19.21 -15.75
N SER A 759 41.11 -18.26 -15.03
CA SER A 759 40.95 -18.10 -13.59
C SER A 759 39.69 -17.30 -13.21
N GLY A 760 38.99 -16.76 -14.20
CA GLY A 760 37.81 -15.93 -14.01
C GLY A 760 38.13 -14.46 -13.72
N LYS A 761 39.37 -14.03 -13.93
CA LYS A 761 39.77 -12.63 -13.77
C LYS A 761 39.40 -11.84 -15.02
N GLU A 762 38.72 -10.71 -14.84
CA GLU A 762 38.40 -9.80 -15.94
C GLU A 762 39.69 -9.20 -16.52
N ILE A 763 39.89 -9.36 -17.83
CA ILE A 763 41.00 -8.77 -18.56
C ILE A 763 40.54 -7.48 -19.25
N PHE A 764 39.41 -7.53 -19.94
CA PHE A 764 38.88 -6.42 -20.75
C PHE A 764 37.36 -6.32 -20.72
N LEU A 765 36.86 -5.12 -20.99
CA LEU A 765 35.46 -4.85 -21.30
C LEU A 765 35.32 -4.24 -22.69
N ILE A 766 34.26 -4.62 -23.39
CA ILE A 766 33.84 -4.08 -24.68
C ILE A 766 32.45 -3.50 -24.48
N ASP A 767 32.28 -2.19 -24.69
CA ASP A 767 31.01 -1.50 -24.49
C ASP A 767 29.95 -1.91 -25.51
N ASP A 768 30.36 -2.07 -26.77
CA ASP A 768 29.53 -2.43 -27.89
C ASP A 768 30.32 -3.21 -28.94
N TYR A 769 30.29 -4.54 -28.84
CA TYR A 769 31.04 -5.39 -29.76
C TYR A 769 30.57 -5.31 -31.22
N THR A 770 29.41 -4.70 -31.50
CA THR A 770 28.90 -4.58 -32.87
C THR A 770 29.73 -3.64 -33.74
N LYS A 771 30.53 -2.76 -33.11
CA LYS A 771 31.46 -1.83 -33.77
C LYS A 771 32.80 -2.47 -34.17
N LEU A 772 33.04 -3.73 -33.78
CA LEU A 772 34.22 -4.48 -34.23
C LEU A 772 34.15 -4.74 -35.74
N ASP A 773 35.31 -4.99 -36.35
CA ASP A 773 35.34 -5.47 -37.74
C ASP A 773 34.57 -6.80 -37.88
N GLU A 774 34.04 -7.06 -39.07
CA GLU A 774 33.12 -8.18 -39.32
C GLU A 774 33.74 -9.55 -38.94
N LYS A 775 35.06 -9.72 -39.14
CA LYS A 775 35.75 -10.95 -38.82
C LYS A 775 35.84 -11.14 -37.30
N SER A 776 36.33 -10.14 -36.57
CA SER A 776 36.43 -10.15 -35.11
C SER A 776 35.06 -10.35 -34.45
N ARG A 777 34.03 -9.66 -34.96
CA ARG A 777 32.65 -9.78 -34.49
C ARG A 777 32.11 -11.21 -34.61
N LYS A 778 32.23 -11.85 -35.79
CA LYS A 778 31.74 -13.22 -36.00
C LYS A 778 32.43 -14.23 -35.08
N VAL A 779 33.74 -14.08 -34.87
CA VAL A 779 34.51 -14.93 -33.95
C VAL A 779 33.96 -14.80 -32.53
N LEU A 780 33.75 -13.57 -32.07
CA LEU A 780 33.22 -13.30 -30.74
C LEU A 780 31.77 -13.80 -30.56
N GLU A 781 30.89 -13.55 -31.53
CA GLU A 781 29.50 -14.03 -31.52
C GLU A 781 29.44 -15.57 -31.48
N ASN A 782 30.32 -16.25 -32.21
CA ASN A 782 30.42 -17.71 -32.15
C ASN A 782 30.84 -18.19 -30.75
N ALA A 783 31.83 -17.55 -30.13
CA ALA A 783 32.27 -17.91 -28.78
C ALA A 783 31.21 -17.62 -27.71
N LEU A 784 30.52 -16.48 -27.81
CA LEU A 784 29.38 -16.15 -26.94
C LEU A 784 28.26 -17.18 -27.06
N ALA A 785 27.97 -17.68 -28.27
CA ALA A 785 26.94 -18.69 -28.46
C ALA A 785 27.24 -20.03 -27.75
N TYR A 786 28.51 -20.28 -27.40
CA TYR A 786 28.90 -21.42 -26.57
C TYR A 786 28.88 -21.13 -25.06
N ASN A 787 29.05 -19.86 -24.65
CA ASN A 787 29.15 -19.46 -23.24
C ASN A 787 27.84 -18.93 -22.64
N ASN A 788 27.01 -18.30 -23.47
CA ASN A 788 25.75 -17.66 -23.07
C ASN A 788 24.67 -18.10 -24.07
N LEU A 789 23.99 -19.20 -23.77
CA LEU A 789 22.88 -19.68 -24.59
C LEU A 789 21.62 -18.88 -24.28
N ILE A 790 21.46 -17.75 -24.98
CA ILE A 790 20.17 -17.05 -25.09
C ILE A 790 19.54 -17.41 -26.42
N PHE A 791 18.51 -18.23 -26.36
CA PHE A 791 17.70 -18.60 -27.52
C PHE A 791 16.72 -17.47 -27.83
N GLN A 792 16.74 -16.95 -29.05
CA GLN A 792 15.73 -15.97 -29.47
C GLN A 792 14.49 -16.71 -29.93
N VAL A 793 13.38 -16.56 -29.20
CA VAL A 793 12.08 -17.10 -29.55
C VAL A 793 11.47 -16.26 -30.66
N ARG A 794 11.27 -16.88 -31.82
CA ARG A 794 10.61 -16.26 -32.99
C ARG A 794 9.11 -16.48 -32.99
N LYS A 795 8.67 -17.59 -32.40
CA LYS A 795 7.27 -18.03 -32.42
C LYS A 795 6.95 -18.88 -31.19
N ILE A 796 5.74 -18.74 -30.67
CA ILE A 796 5.17 -19.54 -29.60
C ILE A 796 4.04 -20.36 -30.21
N ASN A 797 4.19 -21.68 -30.24
CA ASN A 797 3.17 -22.58 -30.77
C ASN A 797 2.07 -22.83 -29.74
N GLU A 798 2.45 -23.10 -28.48
CA GLU A 798 1.54 -23.40 -27.38
C GLU A 798 2.22 -23.15 -26.03
N ILE A 799 1.44 -22.79 -25.00
CA ILE A 799 1.89 -22.76 -23.59
C ILE A 799 0.93 -23.63 -22.77
N ASN A 800 1.46 -24.69 -22.18
CA ASN A 800 0.71 -25.65 -21.37
C ASN A 800 1.02 -25.45 -19.88
N ILE A 801 -0.01 -25.21 -19.08
CA ILE A 801 0.12 -25.03 -17.62
C ILE A 801 -0.06 -26.38 -16.91
N LYS A 802 0.97 -26.84 -16.20
CA LYS A 802 0.94 -28.07 -15.40
C LYS A 802 1.35 -27.77 -13.95
N GLY A 803 0.37 -27.41 -13.12
CA GLY A 803 0.63 -26.99 -11.74
C GLY A 803 1.41 -25.68 -11.70
N ASP A 804 2.60 -25.68 -11.10
CA ASP A 804 3.51 -24.52 -11.06
C ASP A 804 4.50 -24.50 -12.22
N GLN A 805 4.43 -25.45 -13.16
CA GLN A 805 5.33 -25.53 -14.30
C GLN A 805 4.60 -25.11 -15.59
N LEU A 806 5.22 -24.21 -16.36
CA LEU A 806 4.77 -23.86 -17.71
C LEU A 806 5.64 -24.61 -18.72
N GLU A 807 5.01 -25.35 -19.61
CA GLU A 807 5.63 -25.99 -20.77
C GLU A 807 5.37 -25.11 -21.99
N TRP A 808 6.43 -24.57 -22.58
CA TRP A 808 6.37 -23.70 -23.74
C TRP A 808 6.84 -24.48 -24.96
N ASP A 809 5.98 -24.61 -25.96
CA ASP A 809 6.38 -25.08 -27.28
C ASP A 809 6.75 -23.86 -28.13
N VAL A 810 8.04 -23.64 -28.35
CA VAL A 810 8.56 -22.44 -29.00
C VAL A 810 9.51 -22.77 -30.15
N GLU A 811 9.52 -21.90 -31.15
CA GLU A 811 10.47 -21.95 -32.25
C GLU A 811 11.54 -20.88 -32.04
N THR A 812 12.78 -21.31 -31.85
CA THR A 812 13.91 -20.42 -31.59
C THR A 812 14.75 -20.19 -32.84
N ASN A 813 15.69 -19.24 -32.77
CA ASN A 813 16.74 -19.05 -33.77
C ASN A 813 17.64 -20.29 -33.99
N LYS A 814 17.55 -21.32 -33.14
CA LYS A 814 18.29 -22.59 -33.26
C LYS A 814 17.40 -23.80 -33.58
N GLY A 815 16.09 -23.58 -33.76
CA GLY A 815 15.11 -24.62 -34.06
C GLY A 815 13.99 -24.74 -33.01
N PRO A 816 13.04 -25.66 -33.22
CA PRO A 816 11.93 -25.90 -32.30
C PRO A 816 12.41 -26.57 -31.02
N ILE A 817 11.91 -26.11 -29.87
CA ILE A 817 12.29 -26.62 -28.55
C ILE A 817 11.12 -26.49 -27.57
N LYS A 818 11.05 -27.43 -26.64
CA LYS A 818 10.13 -27.36 -25.49
C LYS A 818 10.86 -26.83 -24.27
N VAL A 819 10.41 -25.69 -23.77
CA VAL A 819 10.98 -24.99 -22.62
C VAL A 819 10.10 -25.26 -21.42
N TYR A 820 10.72 -25.44 -20.25
CA TYR A 820 10.00 -25.71 -19.02
C TYR A 820 10.40 -24.68 -17.97
N THR A 821 9.49 -23.76 -17.65
CA THR A 821 9.72 -22.75 -16.60
C THR A 821 8.97 -23.12 -15.34
N ILE A 822 9.54 -22.88 -14.15
CA ILE A 822 8.91 -23.16 -12.87
C ILE A 822 8.52 -21.84 -12.19
N GLY A 823 7.23 -21.63 -12.01
CA GLY A 823 6.63 -20.44 -11.42
C GLY A 823 6.81 -19.16 -12.26
N ARG A 824 6.22 -18.06 -11.78
CA ARG A 824 6.38 -16.72 -12.39
C ARG A 824 7.82 -16.19 -12.37
N ARG A 825 8.68 -16.75 -11.52
CA ARG A 825 10.08 -16.33 -11.35
C ARG A 825 10.94 -16.61 -12.58
N ASN A 826 10.52 -17.57 -13.38
CA ASN A 826 11.21 -18.01 -14.57
C ASN A 826 10.63 -17.39 -15.85
N VAL A 827 9.75 -16.39 -15.70
CA VAL A 827 9.15 -15.61 -16.79
C VAL A 827 9.30 -14.14 -16.44
N VAL A 828 10.35 -13.52 -16.96
CA VAL A 828 10.74 -12.15 -16.66
C VAL A 828 10.17 -11.22 -17.72
N VAL A 829 9.27 -10.32 -17.33
CA VAL A 829 8.73 -9.30 -18.23
C VAL A 829 9.51 -7.99 -18.03
N LEU A 830 10.05 -7.47 -19.14
CA LEU A 830 10.70 -6.17 -19.25
C LEU A 830 9.97 -5.36 -20.32
N ASP A 831 10.21 -4.05 -20.39
CA ASP A 831 9.42 -3.10 -21.20
C ASP A 831 9.06 -3.60 -22.62
N SER A 832 10.03 -4.13 -23.38
CA SER A 832 9.80 -4.67 -24.74
C SER A 832 10.16 -6.15 -24.90
N LYS A 833 10.41 -6.89 -23.81
CA LYS A 833 10.94 -8.25 -23.86
C LYS A 833 10.37 -9.16 -22.77
N VAL A 834 10.22 -10.45 -23.09
CA VAL A 834 9.96 -11.50 -22.09
C VAL A 834 11.10 -12.51 -22.13
N VAL A 835 11.69 -12.80 -20.98
CA VAL A 835 12.79 -13.78 -20.86
C VAL A 835 12.31 -14.97 -20.06
N LEU A 836 12.41 -16.16 -20.67
CA LEU A 836 12.13 -17.43 -20.01
C LEU A 836 13.43 -18.03 -19.47
N ILE A 837 13.35 -18.59 -18.27
CA ILE A 837 14.42 -19.32 -17.61
C ILE A 837 13.97 -20.76 -17.48
N ASP A 838 14.53 -21.68 -18.27
CA ASP A 838 14.14 -23.07 -18.14
C ASP A 838 14.68 -23.70 -16.83
N LYS A 839 14.21 -24.90 -16.51
CA LYS A 839 14.68 -25.69 -15.35
C LYS A 839 16.18 -25.99 -15.33
N ASN A 840 16.89 -25.77 -16.43
CA ASN A 840 18.33 -25.96 -16.57
C ASN A 840 19.06 -24.61 -16.70
N ASP A 841 18.40 -23.51 -16.35
CA ASP A 841 18.88 -22.12 -16.45
C ASP A 841 19.20 -21.67 -17.89
N ASN A 842 18.68 -22.35 -18.91
CA ASN A 842 18.74 -21.88 -20.29
C ASN A 842 17.76 -20.74 -20.51
N LEU A 843 18.16 -19.79 -21.35
CA LEU A 843 17.47 -18.51 -21.49
C LEU A 843 16.78 -18.42 -22.83
N TYR A 844 15.53 -17.95 -22.82
CA TYR A 844 14.76 -17.77 -24.04
C TYR A 844 14.20 -16.35 -24.08
N GLU A 845 14.72 -15.53 -24.98
CA GLU A 845 14.31 -14.15 -25.16
C GLU A 845 13.20 -14.05 -26.19
N ILE A 846 12.09 -13.42 -25.81
CA ILE A 846 10.95 -13.09 -26.65
C ILE A 846 10.94 -11.57 -26.80
N ASP A 847 11.24 -11.08 -28.00
CA ASP A 847 11.14 -9.66 -28.34
C ASP A 847 9.69 -9.32 -28.73
N LEU A 848 9.00 -8.54 -27.90
CA LEU A 848 7.57 -8.24 -28.07
C LEU A 848 7.29 -7.41 -29.32
N ASP A 849 8.28 -6.64 -29.81
CA ASP A 849 8.13 -5.83 -31.03
C ASP A 849 8.32 -6.66 -32.31
N LYS A 850 8.98 -7.83 -32.20
CA LYS A 850 9.30 -8.71 -33.34
C LYS A 850 8.47 -9.99 -33.41
N ILE A 851 7.75 -10.34 -32.35
CA ILE A 851 6.97 -11.57 -32.29
C ILE A 851 5.68 -11.46 -33.13
N ASP A 852 5.24 -12.56 -33.74
CA ASP A 852 4.00 -12.55 -34.52
C ASP A 852 2.75 -12.37 -33.64
N ARG A 853 1.67 -11.82 -34.22
CA ARG A 853 0.42 -11.53 -33.49
C ARG A 853 -0.20 -12.73 -32.80
N LYS A 854 -0.05 -13.95 -33.34
CA LYS A 854 -0.64 -15.16 -32.74
C LYS A 854 0.13 -15.54 -31.49
N SER A 855 1.46 -15.55 -31.57
CA SER A 855 2.34 -15.78 -30.43
C SER A 855 2.15 -14.70 -29.34
N PHE A 856 2.02 -13.42 -29.72
CA PHE A 856 1.72 -12.34 -28.76
C PHE A 856 0.39 -12.56 -28.03
N LYS A 857 -0.65 -13.00 -28.74
CA LYS A 857 -1.94 -13.29 -28.14
C LYS A 857 -1.86 -14.45 -27.14
N ILE A 858 -1.18 -15.54 -27.50
CA ILE A 858 -0.96 -16.70 -26.61
C ILE A 858 -0.21 -16.27 -25.34
N LEU A 859 0.81 -15.42 -25.51
CA LEU A 859 1.59 -14.88 -24.40
C LEU A 859 0.71 -14.06 -23.45
N VAL A 860 -0.07 -13.10 -23.96
CA VAL A 860 -0.96 -12.23 -23.14
C VAL A 860 -2.10 -13.02 -22.48
N GLU A 861 -2.58 -14.09 -23.11
CA GLU A 861 -3.62 -14.95 -22.51
C GLU A 861 -3.08 -15.82 -21.36
N THR A 862 -1.76 -16.02 -21.27
CA THR A 862 -1.13 -16.99 -20.34
C THR A 862 -0.26 -16.34 -19.26
N VAL A 863 0.50 -15.30 -19.61
CA VAL A 863 1.47 -14.56 -18.78
C VAL A 863 0.86 -13.23 -18.35
#